data_AF-A0A4W5NSX4-F1
#
_entry.id   AF-A0A4W5NSX4-F1
#
_cell.length_a   1.000
_cell.length_b   1.000
_cell.length_c   1.000
_cell.angle_alpha   90.00
_cell.angle_beta   90.00
_cell.angle_gamma   90.00
#
_symmetry.space_group_name_H-M   'P 1'
#
loop_
_entity.id
_entity.type
_entity.pdbx_description
1 polymer ?
#
loop_
_entity_poly.entity_id
_entity_poly.type
_entity_poly.pdbx_seq_one_letter_code
_entity_poly.pdbx_strand_id
1 'polypeptide(L)'
;MLIWGFDPPHQSDTRTVYIANCFPQHGHYVPQRFADNRIISSKYTVWNFVPKNLFEQFRRIANFYFLIIFLVQLMIDTPTSPVTSGLPLFFVITVTAIKQGYEDWLRHKADNEVNGAPVFVVRSGSLVQTRSKNIRVGDIVRVAKDETFPVDLVLLSSDRAEGTCHITTTSLDGETNLKTHYSVPETLVSQSVSRLEALHAVVECQQPDADLYRFVGRITVTQQEEEIVRPLGPENLLLRGARLKNTKEIYGVAVYTGMESKMALNYKCKSQKRSAVEKSMNTFLLIYLGILLFEAILSTILKYAWQADNKWDEPFYNQQTEQERNSSQILKFISDFLAFLVLYNFIIPISLYVTVEMQKFLGSFFIGWDLDLYHEESDQMAQVNTSDLNEELGQVEYVFTDKTGTLTENEMLFRECSINGIKYQEINGKLIHEGMTDDSPDRSVPPLVNTIKTSHITQVTCNTLFMELLFLKAVSLCHTVQISYEQPGDGPGNPFSHANGFSSQMEYYASSPDEKALVEATKRMGVTFIGSHGEIMEIKTFGKSEKYKLLHVLEFDANRRRMSVILQTPSGGKVLFTKGAESAILPFTKSGEIDKTRVHVDEFALKGLRTLVVACRHFNVEEYEEVDRRLHEARSALQQREERLAEVFSFIEKDLELLGATGVEDKLQEKVQETIESLRLAGIKVWVLTGDKHETAVSVSLSCGHFHRTMNILELVQQKSDNECAEQLRQLARRIREDHVIQHGLVVDGASLSLALRGHEKLFMEVCKNCSAVLCCRMAPLQKAKVVRLLKTSPEKPITLAIGDGANDVSMIQEAHVGIE
;
A
#
# COMPACT_ATOMS: atom_id res chain seq x y z
N MET A 1 14.11 -24.34 15.65
CA MET A 1 13.10 -25.02 16.47
C MET A 1 12.36 -25.98 15.55
N LEU A 2 12.74 -27.26 15.62
CA LEU A 2 12.08 -28.36 14.91
C LEU A 2 10.84 -28.78 15.71
N ILE A 3 9.73 -28.93 14.98
CA ILE A 3 8.69 -29.94 15.18
C ILE A 3 8.19 -30.08 16.63
N TRP A 4 7.36 -29.13 17.05
CA TRP A 4 6.17 -29.41 17.87
C TRP A 4 5.05 -28.54 17.31
N GLY A 5 4.30 -29.09 16.36
CA GLY A 5 2.98 -28.61 16.02
C GLY A 5 2.09 -28.86 17.23
N PHE A 6 2.02 -27.89 18.13
CA PHE A 6 0.82 -27.67 18.91
C PHE A 6 0.01 -26.64 18.13
N ASP A 7 -0.81 -27.12 17.19
CA ASP A 7 -2.07 -26.42 17.00
C ASP A 7 -2.77 -26.45 18.37
N PRO A 8 -3.04 -25.29 19.01
CA PRO A 8 -3.77 -25.30 20.26
C PRO A 8 -5.11 -26.02 20.02
N PRO A 9 -5.43 -27.06 20.81
CA PRO A 9 -6.66 -27.81 20.59
C PRO A 9 -7.85 -26.89 20.87
N HIS A 10 -8.78 -26.83 19.91
CA HIS A 10 -10.05 -26.08 19.97
C HIS A 10 -9.96 -24.55 19.89
N GLN A 11 -9.48 -23.99 18.77
CA GLN A 11 -9.96 -22.66 18.36
C GLN A 11 -11.36 -22.84 17.75
N SER A 12 -12.37 -22.24 18.38
CA SER A 12 -13.69 -22.07 17.77
C SER A 12 -13.55 -21.27 16.48
N ASP A 13 -14.44 -21.52 15.51
CA ASP A 13 -14.48 -20.79 14.23
C ASP A 13 -14.62 -19.26 14.41
N THR A 14 -15.09 -18.83 15.59
CA THR A 14 -15.30 -17.43 15.97
C THR A 14 -14.60 -17.06 17.28
N ARG A 15 -14.30 -15.77 17.42
CA ARG A 15 -13.75 -15.14 18.62
C ARG A 15 -14.87 -14.41 19.38
N THR A 16 -14.92 -14.58 20.70
CA THR A 16 -15.86 -13.85 21.58
C THR A 16 -15.10 -12.95 22.54
N VAL A 17 -15.37 -11.65 22.48
CA VAL A 17 -14.68 -10.60 23.24
C VAL A 17 -15.68 -9.93 24.18
N TYR A 18 -15.40 -9.97 25.48
CA TYR A 18 -16.21 -9.30 26.49
C TYR A 18 -15.63 -7.90 26.73
N ILE A 19 -16.45 -6.87 26.54
CA ILE A 19 -16.03 -5.48 26.75
C ILE A 19 -15.69 -5.27 28.23
N ALA A 20 -14.61 -4.52 28.49
CA ALA A 20 -14.06 -4.27 29.83
C ALA A 20 -13.66 -5.54 30.61
N ASN A 21 -13.55 -6.70 29.93
CA ASN A 21 -13.31 -8.01 30.55
C ASN A 21 -14.37 -8.40 31.61
N CYS A 22 -15.62 -7.94 31.43
CA CYS A 22 -16.76 -8.32 32.26
C CYS A 22 -17.31 -9.69 31.84
N PHE A 23 -16.80 -10.77 32.45
CA PHE A 23 -17.23 -12.14 32.14
C PHE A 23 -18.53 -12.54 32.85
N PRO A 24 -19.37 -13.38 32.24
CA PRO A 24 -20.61 -13.85 32.87
C PRO A 24 -20.31 -14.69 34.11
N GLN A 25 -21.01 -14.39 35.22
CA GLN A 25 -20.82 -15.05 36.51
C GLN A 25 -21.45 -16.46 36.58
N HIS A 26 -22.38 -16.77 35.67
CA HIS A 26 -23.15 -18.03 35.66
C HIS A 26 -23.08 -18.68 34.27
N GLY A 27 -22.34 -19.78 34.15
CA GLY A 27 -22.19 -20.56 32.91
C GLY A 27 -20.81 -21.22 32.79
N HIS A 28 -20.69 -22.31 32.02
CA HIS A 28 -19.41 -22.91 31.67
C HIS A 28 -18.68 -22.02 30.64
N TYR A 29 -18.14 -20.88 31.09
CA TYR A 29 -17.28 -20.04 30.25
C TYR A 29 -15.87 -20.65 30.19
N VAL A 30 -15.45 -21.06 28.99
CA VAL A 30 -14.05 -21.43 28.74
C VAL A 30 -13.34 -20.18 28.20
N PRO A 31 -12.43 -19.55 28.97
CA PRO A 31 -11.71 -18.38 28.52
C PRO A 31 -10.86 -18.71 27.30
N GLN A 32 -11.16 -18.05 26.18
CA GLN A 32 -10.31 -18.10 24.99
C GLN A 32 -8.98 -17.41 25.30
N ARG A 33 -7.87 -18.04 24.94
CA ARG A 33 -6.53 -17.45 25.08
C ARG A 33 -6.25 -16.57 23.87
N PHE A 34 -5.88 -15.33 24.14
CA PHE A 34 -5.57 -14.32 23.13
C PHE A 34 -4.09 -13.95 23.14
N ALA A 35 -3.56 -13.51 22.00
CA ALA A 35 -2.19 -13.05 21.89
C ALA A 35 -1.94 -11.74 22.67
N ASP A 36 -0.73 -11.57 23.22
CA ASP A 36 -0.28 -10.32 23.84
C ASP A 36 -0.09 -9.22 22.78
N ASN A 37 -0.19 -7.93 23.14
CA ASN A 37 -0.05 -6.83 22.19
C ASN A 37 1.41 -6.48 21.82
N ARG A 38 2.33 -7.43 21.97
CA ARG A 38 3.74 -7.23 21.60
C ARG A 38 3.92 -7.45 20.11
N ILE A 39 4.50 -6.46 19.44
CA ILE A 39 5.05 -6.62 18.10
C ILE A 39 6.46 -7.15 18.21
N ILE A 40 6.76 -8.18 17.42
CA ILE A 40 8.05 -8.84 17.36
C ILE A 40 8.39 -9.02 15.88
N SER A 41 9.21 -8.13 15.34
CA SER A 41 9.78 -8.23 14.00
C SER A 41 11.16 -8.92 14.00
N SER A 42 11.82 -8.95 15.16
CA SER A 42 13.10 -9.63 15.37
C SER A 42 13.04 -11.15 15.11
N LYS A 43 14.14 -11.68 14.57
CA LYS A 43 14.30 -13.11 14.25
C LYS A 43 14.86 -13.90 15.42
N TYR A 44 15.72 -13.28 16.22
CA TYR A 44 16.42 -13.92 17.33
C TYR A 44 15.95 -13.35 18.67
N THR A 45 16.04 -14.19 19.69
CA THR A 45 15.98 -13.79 21.10
C THR A 45 17.37 -13.94 21.68
N VAL A 46 17.67 -13.25 22.79
CA VAL A 46 18.98 -13.34 23.48
C VAL A 46 19.39 -14.80 23.75
N TRP A 47 18.43 -15.66 24.10
CA TRP A 47 18.67 -17.07 24.38
C TRP A 47 18.82 -17.95 23.13
N ASN A 48 17.99 -17.71 22.11
CA ASN A 48 18.01 -18.56 20.92
C ASN A 48 19.01 -18.09 19.86
N PHE A 49 19.64 -16.92 20.06
CA PHE A 49 20.55 -16.31 19.11
C PHE A 49 21.66 -17.29 18.71
N VAL A 50 22.50 -17.73 19.65
CA VAL A 50 23.61 -18.64 19.35
C VAL A 50 23.16 -19.95 18.67
N PRO A 51 22.23 -20.76 19.22
CA PRO A 51 21.88 -22.03 18.60
C PRO A 51 21.17 -21.87 17.25
N LYS A 52 20.30 -20.86 17.09
CA LYS A 52 19.58 -20.62 15.84
C LYS A 52 20.51 -20.04 14.78
N ASN A 53 21.36 -19.08 15.16
CA ASN A 53 22.35 -18.46 14.29
C ASN A 53 23.36 -19.49 13.77
N LEU A 54 23.97 -20.29 14.66
CA LEU A 54 24.89 -21.35 14.26
C LEU A 54 24.21 -22.36 13.33
N PHE A 55 22.99 -22.80 13.65
CA PHE A 55 22.25 -23.70 12.79
C PHE A 55 22.00 -23.11 11.39
N GLU A 56 21.63 -21.84 11.30
CA GLU A 56 21.43 -21.16 10.01
C GLU A 56 22.73 -20.98 9.23
N GLN A 57 23.84 -20.68 9.92
CA GLN A 57 25.15 -20.57 9.28
C GLN A 57 25.65 -21.93 8.75
N PHE A 58 25.48 -23.03 9.50
CA PHE A 58 25.88 -24.37 9.06
C PHE A 58 24.91 -25.03 8.09
N ARG A 59 23.74 -24.43 7.84
CA ARG A 59 22.91 -24.79 6.67
C ARG A 59 23.50 -24.33 5.34
N ARG A 60 24.51 -23.44 5.36
CA ARG A 60 25.28 -23.08 4.15
C ARG A 60 26.25 -24.22 3.83
N ILE A 61 26.27 -24.65 2.58
CA ILE A 61 27.04 -25.83 2.12
C ILE A 61 28.54 -25.66 2.42
N ALA A 62 29.08 -24.46 2.22
CA ALA A 62 30.49 -24.16 2.47
C ALA A 62 30.88 -24.30 3.95
N ASN A 63 30.10 -23.69 4.86
CA ASN A 63 30.36 -23.76 6.29
C ASN A 63 30.27 -25.21 6.81
N PHE A 64 29.31 -25.98 6.28
CA PHE A 64 29.19 -27.41 6.59
C PHE A 64 30.38 -28.22 6.08
N TYR A 65 30.86 -27.94 4.86
CA TYR A 65 32.07 -28.57 4.31
C TYR A 65 33.30 -28.30 5.17
N PHE A 66 33.57 -27.05 5.55
CA PHE A 66 34.72 -26.72 6.40
C PHE A 66 34.61 -27.30 7.81
N LEU A 67 33.39 -27.45 8.34
CA LEU A 67 33.16 -28.16 9.59
C LEU A 67 33.57 -29.64 9.46
N ILE A 68 33.21 -30.31 8.36
CA ILE A 68 33.62 -31.70 8.11
C ILE A 68 35.14 -31.80 8.04
N ILE A 69 35.82 -30.93 7.28
CA ILE A 69 37.29 -30.95 7.18
C ILE A 69 37.95 -30.75 8.54
N PHE A 70 37.44 -29.81 9.35
CA PHE A 70 37.93 -29.58 10.70
C PHE A 70 37.74 -30.82 11.60
N LEU A 71 36.59 -31.49 11.52
CA LEU A 71 36.36 -32.72 12.26
C LEU A 71 37.28 -33.85 11.80
N VAL A 72 37.53 -33.98 10.50
CA VAL A 72 38.47 -34.98 9.95
C VAL A 72 39.89 -34.74 10.48
N GLN A 73 40.35 -33.48 10.52
CA GLN A 73 41.66 -33.10 11.10
C GLN A 73 41.77 -33.40 12.60
N LEU A 74 40.65 -33.41 13.35
CA LEU A 74 40.65 -33.78 14.76
C LEU A 74 40.64 -35.30 14.99
N MET A 75 40.13 -36.06 14.03
CA MET A 75 40.00 -37.52 14.16
C MET A 75 41.22 -38.28 13.64
N ILE A 76 42.02 -37.69 12.73
CA ILE A 76 43.12 -38.37 12.03
C ILE A 76 44.39 -37.53 12.12
N ASP A 77 45.55 -38.20 12.18
CA ASP A 77 46.85 -37.56 12.04
C ASP A 77 47.04 -37.04 10.60
N THR A 78 46.64 -35.79 10.38
CA THR A 78 46.72 -35.12 9.07
C THR A 78 48.03 -34.34 8.90
N PRO A 79 48.48 -34.08 7.66
CA PRO A 79 49.71 -33.32 7.39
C PRO A 79 49.68 -31.87 7.89
N THR A 80 48.48 -31.31 8.05
CA THR A 80 48.25 -29.94 8.52
C THR A 80 47.66 -29.92 9.92
N SER A 81 48.01 -28.90 10.70
CA SER A 81 47.47 -28.71 12.05
C SER A 81 45.97 -28.34 11.99
N PRO A 82 45.11 -28.87 12.90
CA PRO A 82 43.68 -28.53 12.97
C PRO A 82 43.40 -27.02 13.11
N VAL A 83 44.37 -26.26 13.65
CA VAL A 83 44.28 -24.80 13.78
C VAL A 83 44.14 -24.13 12.41
N THR A 84 44.75 -24.69 11.36
CA THR A 84 44.78 -24.09 10.03
C THR A 84 43.41 -24.07 9.34
N SER A 85 42.50 -25.00 9.66
CA SER A 85 41.12 -24.97 9.15
C SER A 85 40.11 -24.50 10.20
N GLY A 86 40.35 -24.78 11.49
CA GLY A 86 39.47 -24.36 12.58
C GLY A 86 39.47 -22.84 12.82
N LEU A 87 40.64 -22.18 12.80
CA LEU A 87 40.74 -20.74 13.08
C LEU A 87 40.02 -19.89 12.01
N PRO A 88 40.23 -20.10 10.69
CA PRO A 88 39.48 -19.35 9.68
C PRO A 88 37.98 -19.58 9.77
N LEU A 89 37.52 -20.83 9.96
CA LEU A 89 36.10 -21.15 10.12
C LEU A 89 35.51 -20.42 11.34
N PHE A 90 36.17 -20.48 12.50
CA PHE A 90 35.71 -19.77 13.69
C PHE A 90 35.62 -18.26 13.46
N PHE A 91 36.60 -17.67 12.77
CA PHE A 91 36.58 -16.25 12.41
C PHE A 91 35.39 -15.90 11.52
N VAL A 92 35.17 -16.67 10.44
CA VAL A 92 34.02 -16.51 9.52
C VAL A 92 32.71 -16.49 10.30
N ILE A 93 32.50 -17.55 11.10
CA ILE A 93 31.25 -17.74 11.84
C ILE A 93 31.00 -16.61 12.83
N THR A 94 32.07 -16.15 13.50
CA THR A 94 32.01 -15.06 14.48
C THR A 94 31.66 -13.73 13.81
N VAL A 95 32.30 -13.38 12.70
CA VAL A 95 32.02 -12.13 11.97
C VAL A 95 30.58 -12.13 11.45
N THR A 96 30.12 -13.21 10.83
CA THR A 96 28.74 -13.37 10.36
C THR A 96 27.74 -13.30 11.52
N ALA A 97 28.07 -13.88 12.67
CA ALA A 97 27.21 -13.79 13.86
C ALA A 97 27.11 -12.35 14.37
N ILE A 98 28.22 -11.62 14.49
CA ILE A 98 28.22 -10.21 14.93
C ILE A 98 27.35 -9.36 13.99
N LYS A 99 27.53 -9.49 12.66
CA LYS A 99 26.71 -8.81 11.66
C LYS A 99 25.22 -9.07 11.88
N GLN A 100 24.81 -10.34 11.90
CA GLN A 100 23.40 -10.71 12.03
C GLN A 100 22.82 -10.32 13.40
N GLY A 101 23.65 -10.31 14.45
CA GLY A 101 23.26 -9.83 15.77
C GLY A 101 23.02 -8.31 15.80
N TYR A 102 23.86 -7.54 15.10
CA TYR A 102 23.67 -6.10 14.95
C TYR A 102 22.40 -5.75 14.19
N GLU A 103 22.16 -6.40 13.03
CA GLU A 103 20.94 -6.20 12.23
C GLU A 103 19.67 -6.55 13.03
N ASP A 104 19.69 -7.64 13.81
CA ASP A 104 18.54 -8.01 14.64
C ASP A 104 18.35 -7.08 15.85
N TRP A 105 19.43 -6.55 16.42
CA TRP A 105 19.36 -5.55 17.50
C TRP A 105 18.68 -4.26 17.04
N LEU A 106 18.92 -3.81 15.81
CA LEU A 106 18.21 -2.65 15.24
C LEU A 106 16.69 -2.91 15.18
N ARG A 107 16.26 -4.14 14.83
CA ARG A 107 14.84 -4.53 14.86
C ARG A 107 14.28 -4.53 16.28
N HIS A 108 15.03 -5.05 17.27
CA HIS A 108 14.62 -4.98 18.67
C HIS A 108 14.46 -3.54 19.17
N LYS A 109 15.31 -2.61 18.71
CA LYS A 109 15.22 -1.18 19.06
C LYS A 109 13.90 -0.59 18.53
N ALA A 110 13.58 -0.82 17.26
CA ALA A 110 12.34 -0.37 16.63
C ALA A 110 11.10 -1.01 17.27
N ASP A 111 11.12 -2.33 17.51
CA ASP A 111 10.03 -3.04 18.19
C ASP A 111 9.77 -2.46 19.60
N ASN A 112 10.84 -2.13 20.35
CA ASN A 112 10.70 -1.57 21.69
C ASN A 112 10.11 -0.15 21.72
N GLU A 113 10.37 0.64 20.69
CA GLU A 113 9.77 1.97 20.54
C GLU A 113 8.25 1.86 20.35
N VAL A 114 7.80 1.03 19.41
CA VAL A 114 6.38 0.79 19.14
C VAL A 114 5.67 0.15 20.36
N ASN A 115 6.30 -0.85 20.98
CA ASN A 115 5.75 -1.53 22.16
C ASN A 115 5.74 -0.64 23.42
N GLY A 116 6.64 0.35 23.46
CA GLY A 116 6.81 1.30 24.56
C GLY A 116 5.89 2.51 24.49
N ALA A 117 5.24 2.75 23.34
CA ALA A 117 4.38 3.91 23.10
C ALA A 117 3.29 4.05 24.19
N PRO A 118 3.06 5.27 24.73
CA PRO A 118 2.03 5.52 25.72
C PRO A 118 0.63 5.42 25.08
N VAL A 119 -0.30 4.79 25.79
CA VAL A 119 -1.70 4.61 25.37
C VAL A 119 -2.62 4.78 26.57
N PHE A 120 -3.83 5.28 26.37
CA PHE A 120 -4.82 5.44 27.43
C PHE A 120 -5.88 4.34 27.35
N VAL A 121 -6.13 3.67 28.47
CA VAL A 121 -7.14 2.61 28.58
C VAL A 121 -8.11 2.92 29.72
N VAL A 122 -9.38 2.56 29.56
CA VAL A 122 -10.38 2.67 30.63
C VAL A 122 -10.28 1.43 31.52
N ARG A 123 -9.88 1.64 32.78
CA ARG A 123 -9.79 0.57 33.79
C ARG A 123 -10.18 1.13 35.16
N SER A 124 -11.00 0.39 35.91
CA SER A 124 -11.38 0.73 37.30
C SER A 124 -11.96 2.14 37.43
N GLY A 125 -12.87 2.50 36.53
CA GLY A 125 -13.61 3.76 36.51
C GLY A 125 -12.80 4.99 36.13
N SER A 126 -11.57 4.81 35.66
CA SER A 126 -10.66 5.90 35.33
C SER A 126 -9.89 5.66 34.04
N LEU A 127 -9.41 6.76 33.44
CA LEU A 127 -8.52 6.70 32.29
C LEU A 127 -7.09 6.49 32.80
N VAL A 128 -6.50 5.33 32.51
CA VAL A 128 -5.17 4.94 32.96
C VAL A 128 -4.21 4.94 31.78
N GLN A 129 -3.11 5.68 31.92
CA GLN A 129 -2.01 5.61 30.95
C GLN A 129 -1.22 4.32 31.16
N THR A 130 -1.04 3.55 30.09
CA THR A 130 -0.24 2.33 30.05
C THR A 130 0.65 2.31 28.81
N ARG A 131 1.42 1.25 28.62
CA ARG A 131 2.23 1.03 27.42
C ARG A 131 1.42 0.22 26.40
N SER A 132 1.62 0.48 25.11
CA SER A 132 0.95 -0.22 24.02
C SER A 132 0.97 -1.74 24.18
N LYS A 133 2.12 -2.32 24.53
CA LYS A 133 2.26 -3.77 24.76
C LYS A 133 1.38 -4.37 25.88
N ASN A 134 0.81 -3.55 26.76
CA ASN A 134 -0.01 -4.00 27.89
C ASN A 134 -1.52 -3.99 27.59
N ILE A 135 -1.92 -3.60 26.38
CA ILE A 135 -3.32 -3.69 25.91
C ILE A 135 -3.67 -5.17 25.76
N ARG A 136 -4.87 -5.53 26.23
CA ARG A 136 -5.45 -6.87 26.07
C ARG A 136 -6.74 -6.79 25.28
N VAL A 137 -7.10 -7.88 24.63
CA VAL A 137 -8.42 -8.04 24.00
C VAL A 137 -9.51 -7.78 25.04
N GLY A 138 -10.51 -6.97 24.68
CA GLY A 138 -11.59 -6.52 25.57
C GLY A 138 -11.30 -5.21 26.30
N ASP A 139 -10.06 -4.72 26.32
CA ASP A 139 -9.77 -3.38 26.87
C ASP A 139 -10.42 -2.29 26.02
N ILE A 140 -10.98 -1.29 26.70
CA ILE A 140 -11.47 -0.06 26.06
C ILE A 140 -10.30 0.92 25.98
N VAL A 141 -9.94 1.30 24.76
CA VAL A 141 -8.82 2.19 24.45
C VAL A 141 -9.37 3.56 24.05
N ARG A 142 -8.79 4.62 24.62
CA ARG A 142 -9.03 5.99 24.18
C ARG A 142 -7.93 6.39 23.19
N VAL A 143 -8.33 6.94 22.05
CA VAL A 143 -7.40 7.48 21.04
C VAL A 143 -7.77 8.93 20.78
N ALA A 144 -6.79 9.83 20.90
CA ALA A 144 -6.98 11.26 20.66
C ALA A 144 -6.68 11.62 19.19
N LYS A 145 -7.08 12.84 18.80
CA LYS A 145 -6.80 13.39 17.46
C LYS A 145 -5.31 13.27 17.14
N ASP A 146 -5.00 12.88 15.91
CA ASP A 146 -3.66 12.72 15.35
C ASP A 146 -2.82 11.57 15.94
N GLU A 147 -3.38 10.76 16.86
CA GLU A 147 -2.74 9.55 17.37
C GLU A 147 -2.95 8.34 16.44
N THR A 148 -1.96 7.44 16.46
CA THR A 148 -2.01 6.15 15.75
C THR A 148 -2.73 5.09 16.59
N PHE A 149 -3.60 4.29 15.97
CA PHE A 149 -4.26 3.18 16.64
C PHE A 149 -3.24 2.09 17.04
N PRO A 150 -3.20 1.69 18.33
CA PRO A 150 -2.21 0.73 18.81
C PRO A 150 -2.58 -0.74 18.53
N VAL A 151 -3.86 -1.02 18.27
CA VAL A 151 -4.46 -2.34 18.05
C VAL A 151 -5.66 -2.21 17.11
N ASP A 152 -6.20 -3.33 16.64
CA ASP A 152 -7.46 -3.28 15.88
C ASP A 152 -8.62 -3.12 16.88
N LEU A 153 -9.37 -2.02 16.75
CA LEU A 153 -10.44 -1.62 17.64
C LEU A 153 -11.80 -1.68 16.95
N VAL A 154 -12.85 -2.07 17.65
CA VAL A 154 -14.23 -1.78 17.23
C VAL A 154 -14.67 -0.47 17.87
N LEU A 155 -15.15 0.48 17.06
CA LEU A 155 -15.57 1.81 17.52
C LEU A 155 -16.82 1.71 18.41
N LEU A 156 -16.71 2.20 19.65
CA LEU A 156 -17.84 2.24 20.60
C LEU A 156 -18.48 3.63 20.64
N SER A 157 -17.69 4.69 20.74
CA SER A 157 -18.21 6.06 20.81
C SER A 157 -17.18 7.06 20.31
N SER A 158 -17.68 8.19 19.80
CA SER A 158 -16.92 9.33 19.30
C SER A 158 -17.35 10.60 20.05
N ASP A 159 -16.54 11.66 19.99
CA ASP A 159 -16.91 13.00 20.44
C ASP A 159 -18.04 13.62 19.59
N ARG A 160 -18.27 13.11 18.37
CA ARG A 160 -19.34 13.56 17.47
C ARG A 160 -20.71 12.99 17.87
N ALA A 161 -21.75 13.82 17.78
CA ALA A 161 -23.14 13.45 18.10
C ALA A 161 -23.75 12.38 17.18
N GLU A 162 -23.12 12.10 16.04
CA GLU A 162 -23.53 11.05 15.10
C GLU A 162 -22.79 9.73 15.34
N GLY A 163 -21.84 9.68 16.29
CA GLY A 163 -21.03 8.48 16.52
C GLY A 163 -20.01 8.19 15.42
N THR A 164 -19.66 9.19 14.62
CA THR A 164 -18.73 9.06 13.49
C THR A 164 -17.31 9.46 13.87
N CYS A 165 -16.32 8.81 13.28
CA CYS A 165 -14.93 9.27 13.33
C CYS A 165 -14.28 9.17 11.96
N HIS A 166 -13.24 9.96 11.73
CA HIS A 166 -12.46 9.92 10.49
C HIS A 166 -11.07 9.37 10.76
N ILE A 167 -10.60 8.49 9.87
CA ILE A 167 -9.25 7.93 9.94
C ILE A 167 -8.51 8.12 8.62
N THR A 168 -7.20 8.23 8.69
CA THR A 168 -6.30 8.08 7.55
C THR A 168 -5.59 6.74 7.65
N THR A 169 -5.58 5.98 6.56
CA THR A 169 -4.90 4.69 6.47
C THR A 169 -3.55 4.78 5.74
N THR A 170 -2.96 5.97 5.60
CA THR A 170 -1.73 6.21 4.83
C THR A 170 -0.58 5.26 5.18
N SER A 171 -0.40 4.96 6.47
CA SER A 171 0.60 4.00 6.99
C SER A 171 0.28 2.52 6.73
N LEU A 172 -0.92 2.22 6.26
CA LEU A 172 -1.41 0.87 5.97
C LEU A 172 -1.59 0.62 4.49
N ASP A 173 -2.09 1.56 3.71
CA ASP A 173 -2.42 1.35 2.30
C ASP A 173 -1.97 2.50 1.40
N GLY A 174 -1.22 3.47 1.92
CA GLY A 174 -0.80 4.66 1.16
C GLY A 174 -1.92 5.69 0.96
N GLU A 175 -3.17 5.38 1.35
CA GLU A 175 -4.29 6.28 1.10
C GLU A 175 -4.30 7.47 2.07
N THR A 176 -4.30 8.68 1.52
CA THR A 176 -4.33 9.95 2.28
C THR A 176 -5.75 10.44 2.57
N ASN A 177 -6.77 9.83 1.95
CA ASN A 177 -8.17 10.21 2.12
C ASN A 177 -8.69 9.85 3.50
N LEU A 178 -9.64 10.67 3.97
CA LEU A 178 -10.36 10.36 5.20
C LEU A 178 -11.45 9.33 4.97
N LYS A 179 -11.35 8.21 5.67
CA LYS A 179 -12.39 7.18 5.76
C LYS A 179 -13.26 7.43 6.98
N THR A 180 -14.56 7.45 6.78
CA THR A 180 -15.55 7.62 7.86
C THR A 180 -15.93 6.27 8.43
N HIS A 181 -15.83 6.14 9.75
CA HIS A 181 -16.22 4.96 10.52
C HIS A 181 -17.35 5.30 11.48
N TYR A 182 -18.16 4.29 11.82
CA TYR A 182 -19.41 4.46 12.57
C TYR A 182 -19.43 3.60 13.84
N SER A 183 -19.87 4.16 14.96
CA SER A 183 -20.25 3.39 16.15
C SER A 183 -21.66 2.82 16.00
N VAL A 184 -21.99 1.79 16.79
CA VAL A 184 -23.38 1.32 16.87
C VAL A 184 -24.26 2.31 17.65
N PRO A 185 -25.56 2.46 17.29
CA PRO A 185 -26.45 3.45 17.92
C PRO A 185 -26.54 3.33 19.45
N GLU A 186 -26.49 2.11 19.97
CA GLU A 186 -26.66 1.80 21.40
C GLU A 186 -25.47 2.27 22.25
N THR A 187 -24.28 2.46 21.66
CA THR A 187 -23.06 2.87 22.37
C THR A 187 -22.72 4.35 22.17
N LEU A 188 -23.45 5.04 21.30
CA LEU A 188 -23.22 6.42 20.87
C LEU A 188 -23.24 7.44 22.04
N VAL A 189 -24.00 7.16 23.11
CA VAL A 189 -24.24 8.08 24.26
C VAL A 189 -23.24 7.86 25.42
N SER A 190 -22.22 7.03 25.23
CA SER A 190 -21.28 6.61 26.28
C SER A 190 -19.94 7.35 26.24
N GLN A 191 -19.95 8.69 26.19
CA GLN A 191 -18.71 9.48 26.23
C GLN A 191 -18.03 9.52 27.61
N SER A 192 -18.78 9.29 28.69
CA SER A 192 -18.21 9.27 30.05
C SER A 192 -17.58 7.93 30.36
N VAL A 193 -16.34 7.94 30.87
CA VAL A 193 -15.58 6.76 31.33
C VAL A 193 -16.42 5.82 32.20
N SER A 194 -17.24 6.36 33.11
CA SER A 194 -18.11 5.57 34.00
C SER A 194 -19.22 4.79 33.27
N ARG A 195 -19.77 5.34 32.17
CA ARG A 195 -20.78 4.64 31.35
C ARG A 195 -20.14 3.55 30.50
N LEU A 196 -18.93 3.79 30.00
CA LEU A 196 -18.16 2.80 29.24
C LEU A 196 -17.77 1.59 30.09
N GLU A 197 -17.43 1.81 31.36
CA GLU A 197 -17.15 0.68 32.28
C GLU A 197 -18.42 -0.10 32.66
N ALA A 198 -19.57 0.58 32.81
CA ALA A 198 -20.84 -0.07 33.11
C ALA A 198 -21.49 -0.76 31.89
N LEU A 199 -20.90 -0.61 30.70
CA LEU A 199 -21.42 -1.18 29.46
C LEU A 199 -21.23 -2.70 29.44
N HIS A 200 -22.33 -3.43 29.58
CA HIS A 200 -22.36 -4.87 29.36
C HIS A 200 -22.59 -5.15 27.88
N ALA A 201 -21.52 -5.47 27.17
CA ALA A 201 -21.60 -5.82 25.76
C ALA A 201 -20.55 -6.87 25.37
N VAL A 202 -20.92 -7.70 24.40
CA VAL A 202 -20.11 -8.81 23.88
C VAL A 202 -19.96 -8.63 22.38
N VAL A 203 -18.72 -8.69 21.89
CA VAL A 203 -18.40 -8.68 20.47
C VAL A 203 -18.04 -10.09 20.04
N GLU A 204 -18.73 -10.62 19.04
CA GLU A 204 -18.38 -11.88 18.38
C GLU A 204 -17.92 -11.60 16.96
N CYS A 205 -16.74 -12.06 16.59
CA CYS A 205 -16.15 -11.80 15.28
C CYS A 205 -15.43 -13.03 14.72
N GLN A 206 -15.13 -12.98 13.42
CA GLN A 206 -14.31 -13.99 12.77
C GLN A 206 -12.89 -14.05 13.39
N GLN A 207 -12.19 -15.17 13.20
CA GLN A 207 -10.77 -15.27 13.51
C GLN A 207 -9.94 -14.24 12.70
N PRO A 208 -8.76 -13.83 13.19
CA PRO A 208 -7.91 -12.86 12.51
C PRO A 208 -7.59 -13.30 11.07
N ASP A 209 -7.84 -12.41 10.11
CA ASP A 209 -7.56 -12.62 8.70
C ASP A 209 -6.78 -11.43 8.13
N ALA A 210 -5.87 -11.69 7.19
CA ALA A 210 -4.94 -10.70 6.65
C ALA A 210 -5.61 -9.66 5.72
N ASP A 211 -6.82 -9.93 5.23
CA ASP A 211 -7.55 -8.98 4.38
C ASP A 211 -7.95 -7.72 5.18
N LEU A 212 -7.40 -6.55 4.83
CA LEU A 212 -7.64 -5.28 5.54
C LEU A 212 -9.10 -4.82 5.46
N TYR A 213 -9.82 -5.16 4.39
CA TYR A 213 -11.16 -4.63 4.09
C TYR A 213 -12.30 -5.55 4.50
N ARG A 214 -11.98 -6.77 4.94
CA ARG A 214 -12.97 -7.75 5.39
C ARG A 214 -13.03 -7.82 6.91
N PHE A 215 -14.18 -7.47 7.47
CA PHE A 215 -14.51 -7.73 8.86
C PHE A 215 -15.97 -8.17 8.96
N VAL A 216 -16.18 -9.27 9.68
CA VAL A 216 -17.52 -9.82 9.93
C VAL A 216 -17.62 -10.09 11.41
N GLY A 217 -18.58 -9.43 12.05
CA GLY A 217 -18.90 -9.66 13.44
C GLY A 217 -20.29 -9.20 13.81
N ARG A 218 -20.60 -9.30 15.10
CA ARG A 218 -21.78 -8.76 15.73
C ARG A 218 -21.43 -8.26 17.13
N ILE A 219 -22.16 -7.26 17.60
CA ILE A 219 -22.13 -6.82 18.99
C ILE A 219 -23.50 -7.07 19.62
N THR A 220 -23.49 -7.65 20.80
CA THR A 220 -24.67 -7.83 21.64
C THR A 220 -24.54 -6.89 22.83
N VAL A 221 -25.41 -5.90 22.93
CA VAL A 221 -25.44 -4.92 24.03
C VAL A 221 -26.62 -5.27 24.94
N THR A 222 -26.35 -5.44 26.24
CA THR A 222 -27.39 -5.71 27.23
C THR A 222 -27.83 -4.41 27.89
N GLN A 223 -29.07 -3.98 27.64
CA GLN A 223 -29.69 -2.81 28.29
C GLN A 223 -31.01 -3.23 28.91
N GLN A 224 -31.24 -2.89 30.19
CA GLN A 224 -32.50 -3.17 30.90
C GLN A 224 -32.98 -4.63 30.78
N GLU A 225 -32.05 -5.61 30.85
CA GLU A 225 -32.30 -7.05 30.67
C GLU A 225 -32.70 -7.51 29.25
N GLU A 226 -32.72 -6.61 28.26
CA GLU A 226 -32.85 -6.97 26.85
C GLU A 226 -31.48 -7.04 26.14
N GLU A 227 -31.30 -8.08 25.33
CA GLU A 227 -30.12 -8.23 24.47
C GLU A 227 -30.39 -7.68 23.07
N ILE A 228 -29.71 -6.57 22.74
CA ILE A 228 -29.81 -5.93 21.43
C ILE A 228 -28.61 -6.37 20.59
N VAL A 229 -28.87 -7.08 19.49
CA VAL A 229 -27.84 -7.53 18.56
C VAL A 229 -27.74 -6.58 17.37
N ARG A 230 -26.50 -6.18 17.04
CA ARG A 230 -26.18 -5.38 15.85
C ARG A 230 -25.07 -6.05 15.03
N PRO A 231 -25.15 -6.03 13.69
CA PRO A 231 -24.05 -6.48 12.84
C PRO A 231 -22.87 -5.51 12.94
N LEU A 232 -21.67 -6.03 12.76
CA LEU A 232 -20.45 -5.25 12.61
C LEU A 232 -19.81 -5.56 11.26
N GLY A 233 -19.47 -4.51 10.52
CA GLY A 233 -18.75 -4.54 9.26
C GLY A 233 -17.40 -3.81 9.31
N PRO A 234 -16.67 -3.74 8.19
CA PRO A 234 -15.40 -3.01 8.10
C PRO A 234 -15.52 -1.53 8.51
N GLU A 235 -16.67 -0.91 8.29
CA GLU A 235 -16.98 0.46 8.71
C GLU A 235 -16.99 0.68 10.23
N ASN A 236 -17.00 -0.39 11.03
CA ASN A 236 -16.92 -0.31 12.50
C ASN A 236 -15.52 -0.62 13.05
N LEU A 237 -14.61 -1.14 12.21
CA LEU A 237 -13.27 -1.56 12.62
C LEU A 237 -12.23 -0.47 12.34
N LEU A 238 -11.43 -0.13 13.35
CA LEU A 238 -10.30 0.79 13.27
C LEU A 238 -9.01 -0.02 13.32
N LEU A 239 -8.21 0.05 12.27
CA LEU A 239 -7.03 -0.80 12.09
C LEU A 239 -5.82 -0.23 12.85
N ARG A 240 -5.02 -1.12 13.47
CA ARG A 240 -3.70 -0.77 14.00
C ARG A 240 -2.87 -0.09 12.92
N GLY A 241 -2.19 1.00 13.25
CA GLY A 241 -1.34 1.74 12.31
C GLY A 241 -2.05 2.93 11.66
N ALA A 242 -3.36 2.87 11.44
CA ALA A 242 -4.14 4.03 10.98
C ALA A 242 -4.09 5.18 12.01
N ARG A 243 -4.34 6.42 11.56
CA ARG A 243 -4.34 7.61 12.41
C ARG A 243 -5.73 8.22 12.51
N LEU A 244 -6.11 8.67 13.71
CA LEU A 244 -7.36 9.40 13.92
C LEU A 244 -7.22 10.83 13.42
N LYS A 245 -8.17 11.30 12.62
CA LYS A 245 -8.20 12.66 12.08
C LYS A 245 -9.57 13.30 12.27
N ASN A 246 -9.60 14.63 12.31
CA ASN A 246 -10.83 15.44 12.35
C ASN A 246 -11.84 15.03 13.45
N THR A 247 -11.38 14.38 14.51
CA THR A 247 -12.20 13.80 15.60
C THR A 247 -11.36 13.96 16.86
N LYS A 248 -11.89 14.61 17.91
CA LYS A 248 -11.07 14.99 19.07
C LYS A 248 -10.59 13.77 19.83
N GLU A 249 -11.50 12.85 20.10
CA GLU A 249 -11.21 11.57 20.75
C GLU A 249 -12.28 10.54 20.43
N ILE A 250 -11.88 9.27 20.47
CA ILE A 250 -12.77 8.12 20.35
C ILE A 250 -12.48 7.11 21.45
N TYR A 251 -13.48 6.26 21.72
CA TYR A 251 -13.33 5.06 22.54
C TYR A 251 -13.66 3.84 21.69
N GLY A 252 -12.77 2.85 21.70
CA GLY A 252 -12.96 1.59 20.98
C GLY A 252 -12.53 0.40 21.82
N VAL A 253 -13.07 -0.79 21.54
CA VAL A 253 -12.69 -2.04 22.21
C VAL A 253 -11.67 -2.81 21.38
N ALA A 254 -10.59 -3.27 22.02
CA ALA A 254 -9.57 -4.10 21.39
C ALA A 254 -10.11 -5.48 21.01
N VAL A 255 -10.11 -5.80 19.71
CA VAL A 255 -10.54 -7.10 19.17
C VAL A 255 -9.39 -7.97 18.67
N TYR A 256 -8.37 -7.37 18.03
CA TYR A 256 -7.15 -8.07 17.61
C TYR A 256 -5.91 -7.36 18.15
N THR A 257 -5.03 -8.09 18.84
CA THR A 257 -3.84 -7.57 19.52
C THR A 257 -2.56 -8.21 19.01
N GLY A 258 -1.47 -7.43 19.00
CA GLY A 258 -0.12 -7.90 18.70
C GLY A 258 0.01 -8.50 17.31
N MET A 259 0.55 -9.72 17.24
CA MET A 259 0.79 -10.43 15.98
C MET A 259 -0.50 -10.98 15.32
N GLU A 260 -1.66 -10.80 15.95
CA GLU A 260 -2.97 -11.10 15.36
C GLU A 260 -3.63 -9.88 14.69
N SER A 261 -3.08 -8.66 14.84
CA SER A 261 -3.65 -7.52 14.13
C SER A 261 -3.51 -7.70 12.62
N LYS A 262 -4.46 -7.17 11.85
CA LYS A 262 -4.48 -7.34 10.38
C LYS A 262 -3.18 -6.84 9.73
N MET A 263 -2.65 -5.72 10.23
CA MET A 263 -1.34 -5.19 9.82
C MET A 263 -0.20 -6.19 10.08
N ALA A 264 -0.13 -6.78 11.29
CA ALA A 264 0.95 -7.71 11.66
C ALA A 264 0.88 -9.04 10.89
N LEU A 265 -0.30 -9.48 10.49
CA LEU A 265 -0.48 -10.65 9.64
C LEU A 265 0.11 -10.45 8.23
N ASN A 266 0.08 -9.22 7.72
CA ASN A 266 0.70 -8.86 6.44
C ASN A 266 2.23 -8.71 6.55
N TYR A 267 2.77 -8.42 7.74
CA TYR A 267 4.23 -8.36 7.97
C TYR A 267 4.94 -9.72 7.99
N LYS A 268 4.24 -10.86 8.11
CA LYS A 268 4.88 -12.17 8.29
C LYS A 268 5.83 -12.51 7.13
N CYS A 269 7.14 -12.33 7.38
CA CYS A 269 8.21 -12.59 6.44
C CYS A 269 8.26 -14.09 6.09
N LYS A 270 7.76 -14.48 4.89
CA LYS A 270 7.59 -15.89 4.52
C LYS A 270 8.88 -16.60 4.08
N SER A 271 9.94 -15.90 3.67
CA SER A 271 11.23 -16.55 3.37
C SER A 271 12.41 -15.57 3.37
N GLN A 272 13.61 -16.07 3.68
CA GLN A 272 14.86 -15.31 3.52
C GLN A 272 15.21 -15.25 2.03
N LYS A 273 15.31 -14.03 1.50
CA LYS A 273 15.75 -13.78 0.12
C LYS A 273 17.23 -14.16 0.01
N ARG A 274 17.61 -14.83 -1.07
CA ARG A 274 18.99 -15.25 -1.36
C ARG A 274 19.39 -14.72 -2.73
N SER A 275 20.59 -14.17 -2.81
CA SER A 275 21.15 -13.65 -4.04
C SER A 275 21.43 -14.75 -5.08
N ALA A 276 21.31 -14.41 -6.36
CA ALA A 276 21.79 -15.18 -7.49
C ALA A 276 23.31 -15.49 -7.41
N VAL A 277 24.12 -14.55 -6.92
CA VAL A 277 25.56 -14.76 -6.71
C VAL A 277 25.80 -15.85 -5.67
N GLU A 278 25.03 -15.88 -4.59
CA GLU A 278 25.12 -16.95 -3.58
C GLU A 278 24.77 -18.32 -4.19
N LYS A 279 23.75 -18.38 -5.07
CA LYS A 279 23.39 -19.62 -5.78
C LYS A 279 24.52 -20.06 -6.71
N SER A 280 25.13 -19.13 -7.46
CA SER A 280 26.25 -19.41 -8.37
C SER A 280 27.48 -19.90 -7.60
N MET A 281 27.82 -19.26 -6.48
CA MET A 281 28.91 -19.68 -5.60
C MET A 281 28.71 -21.10 -5.05
N ASN A 282 27.48 -21.47 -4.69
CA ASN A 282 27.16 -22.84 -4.29
C ASN A 282 27.36 -23.85 -5.44
N THR A 283 27.06 -23.47 -6.69
CA THR A 283 27.33 -24.30 -7.86
C THR A 283 28.83 -24.50 -8.08
N PHE A 284 29.63 -23.44 -7.99
CA PHE A 284 31.10 -23.55 -8.08
C PHE A 284 31.69 -24.39 -6.95
N LEU A 285 31.16 -24.27 -5.73
CA LEU A 285 31.55 -25.10 -4.60
C LEU A 285 31.36 -26.59 -4.89
N LEU A 286 30.22 -26.98 -5.48
CA LEU A 286 29.97 -28.37 -5.85
C LEU A 286 30.93 -28.87 -6.95
N ILE A 287 31.27 -28.02 -7.91
CA ILE A 287 32.26 -28.33 -8.95
C ILE A 287 33.64 -28.54 -8.31
N TYR A 288 34.07 -27.63 -7.43
CA TYR A 288 35.35 -27.75 -6.72
C TYR A 288 35.40 -28.96 -5.81
N LEU A 289 34.29 -29.31 -5.15
CA LEU A 289 34.19 -30.54 -4.36
C LEU A 289 34.38 -31.78 -5.25
N GLY A 290 33.81 -31.78 -6.47
CA GLY A 290 34.02 -32.85 -7.45
C GLY A 290 35.48 -32.97 -7.88
N ILE A 291 36.14 -31.85 -8.17
CA ILE A 291 37.57 -31.81 -8.51
C ILE A 291 38.43 -32.31 -7.34
N LEU A 292 38.14 -31.84 -6.12
CA LEU A 292 38.84 -32.25 -4.90
C LEU A 292 38.75 -33.76 -4.68
N LEU A 293 37.56 -34.34 -4.81
CA LEU A 293 37.36 -35.78 -4.68
C LEU A 293 38.14 -36.54 -5.76
N PHE A 294 38.14 -36.05 -6.99
CA PHE A 294 38.90 -36.65 -8.09
C PHE A 294 40.42 -36.63 -7.82
N GLU A 295 40.97 -35.49 -7.40
CA GLU A 295 42.39 -35.35 -7.08
C GLU A 295 42.80 -36.23 -5.89
N ALA A 296 41.96 -36.31 -4.85
CA ALA A 296 42.22 -37.18 -3.69
C ALA A 296 42.18 -38.66 -4.07
N ILE A 297 41.20 -39.10 -4.87
CA ILE A 297 41.11 -40.48 -5.36
C ILE A 297 42.32 -40.81 -6.24
N LEU A 298 42.65 -39.95 -7.21
CA LEU A 298 43.77 -40.14 -8.11
C LEU A 298 45.10 -40.22 -7.34
N SER A 299 45.33 -39.31 -6.40
CA SER A 299 46.53 -39.30 -5.56
C SER A 299 46.63 -40.55 -4.69
N THR A 300 45.52 -41.03 -4.15
CA THR A 300 45.47 -42.27 -3.37
C THR A 300 45.82 -43.48 -4.25
N ILE A 301 45.23 -43.58 -5.45
CA ILE A 301 45.52 -44.67 -6.40
C ILE A 301 47.00 -44.65 -6.80
N LEU A 302 47.53 -43.47 -7.15
CA LEU A 302 48.93 -43.32 -7.54
C LEU A 302 49.88 -43.64 -6.39
N LYS A 303 49.55 -43.26 -5.15
CA LYS A 303 50.32 -43.64 -3.95
C LYS A 303 50.41 -45.16 -3.83
N TYR A 304 49.29 -45.87 -3.88
CA TYR A 304 49.28 -47.33 -3.76
C TYR A 304 49.90 -48.05 -4.95
N ALA A 305 49.76 -47.50 -6.16
CA ALA A 305 50.45 -48.01 -7.34
C ALA A 305 51.97 -47.87 -7.22
N TRP A 306 52.44 -46.75 -6.66
CA TRP A 306 53.86 -46.50 -6.41
C TRP A 306 54.41 -47.40 -5.29
N GLN A 307 53.64 -47.60 -4.21
CA GLN A 307 53.98 -48.45 -3.08
C GLN A 307 53.77 -49.95 -3.34
N ALA A 308 53.34 -50.34 -4.55
CA ALA A 308 53.19 -51.74 -4.91
C ALA A 308 54.52 -52.52 -4.89
N ASP A 309 55.66 -51.83 -5.04
CA ASP A 309 56.99 -52.40 -4.86
C ASP A 309 57.54 -52.04 -3.47
N ASN A 310 57.84 -53.06 -2.67
CA ASN A 310 58.26 -52.97 -1.27
C ASN A 310 59.44 -52.03 -1.04
N LYS A 311 60.32 -51.85 -2.04
CA LYS A 311 61.46 -50.92 -1.95
C LYS A 311 61.00 -49.46 -1.77
N TRP A 312 59.81 -49.11 -2.25
CA TRP A 312 59.26 -47.76 -2.22
C TRP A 312 58.27 -47.51 -1.07
N ASP A 313 57.68 -48.57 -0.48
CA ASP A 313 56.82 -48.44 0.72
C ASP A 313 57.63 -48.29 2.00
N GLU A 314 58.77 -49.00 2.11
CA GLU A 314 59.67 -48.92 3.26
C GLU A 314 61.15 -48.89 2.81
N PRO A 315 61.65 -47.74 2.34
CA PRO A 315 63.05 -47.60 1.99
C PRO A 315 63.94 -47.64 3.23
N PHE A 316 65.20 -48.07 3.06
CA PHE A 316 66.14 -48.35 4.18
C PHE A 316 66.36 -47.18 5.17
N TYR A 317 66.10 -45.94 4.75
CA TYR A 317 66.34 -44.72 5.52
C TYR A 317 65.08 -44.17 6.22
N ASN A 318 63.89 -44.71 5.96
CA ASN A 318 62.64 -44.26 6.57
C ASN A 318 61.73 -45.46 6.90
N GLN A 319 62.02 -46.12 8.03
CA GLN A 319 61.28 -47.29 8.50
C GLN A 319 59.92 -46.88 9.08
N GLN A 320 58.90 -47.70 8.86
CA GLN A 320 57.56 -47.47 9.40
C GLN A 320 57.54 -47.69 10.91
N THR A 321 56.71 -46.91 11.61
CA THR A 321 56.53 -47.07 13.06
C THR A 321 55.77 -48.36 13.40
N GLU A 322 55.93 -48.87 14.63
CA GLU A 322 55.22 -50.10 15.06
C GLU A 322 53.69 -49.95 15.02
N GLN A 323 53.16 -48.75 15.27
CA GLN A 323 51.73 -48.47 15.14
C GLN A 323 51.26 -48.53 13.68
N GLU A 324 52.04 -48.01 12.73
CA GLU A 324 51.70 -48.05 11.31
C GLU A 324 51.73 -49.47 10.75
N ARG A 325 52.69 -50.30 11.17
CA ARG A 325 52.80 -51.71 10.77
C ARG A 325 51.64 -52.57 11.29
N ASN A 326 51.12 -52.24 12.47
CA ASN A 326 50.00 -52.94 13.10
C ASN A 326 48.61 -52.43 12.68
N SER A 327 48.55 -51.34 11.88
CA SER A 327 47.30 -50.78 11.38
C SER A 327 46.72 -51.62 10.24
N SER A 328 45.40 -51.78 10.20
CA SER A 328 44.74 -52.51 9.11
C SER A 328 44.89 -51.76 7.78
N GLN A 329 45.08 -52.50 6.68
CA GLN A 329 45.24 -51.93 5.33
C GLN A 329 44.06 -51.03 4.92
N ILE A 330 42.84 -51.37 5.35
CA ILE A 330 41.63 -50.59 5.04
C ILE A 330 41.63 -49.26 5.80
N LEU A 331 42.01 -49.24 7.08
CA LEU A 331 42.11 -48.01 7.86
C LEU A 331 43.24 -47.11 7.33
N LYS A 332 44.37 -47.69 6.91
CA LYS A 332 45.46 -46.94 6.26
C LYS A 332 44.99 -46.30 4.95
N PHE A 333 44.23 -47.03 4.11
CA PHE A 333 43.62 -46.50 2.89
C PHE A 333 42.68 -45.33 3.14
N ILE A 334 41.78 -45.47 4.11
CA ILE A 334 40.83 -44.40 4.47
C ILE A 334 41.58 -43.19 5.04
N SER A 335 42.58 -43.42 5.90
CA SER A 335 43.41 -42.36 6.48
C SER A 335 44.19 -41.60 5.41
N ASP A 336 44.79 -42.31 4.45
CA ASP A 336 45.55 -41.71 3.34
C ASP A 336 44.65 -40.89 2.41
N PHE A 337 43.48 -41.43 2.07
CA PHE A 337 42.48 -40.70 1.29
C PHE A 337 42.03 -39.42 1.99
N LEU A 338 41.71 -39.49 3.28
CA LEU A 338 41.30 -38.34 4.08
C LEU A 338 42.45 -37.34 4.28
N ALA A 339 43.70 -37.81 4.38
CA ALA A 339 44.87 -36.94 4.44
C ALA A 339 45.05 -36.14 3.14
N PHE A 340 44.86 -36.75 1.96
CA PHE A 340 44.88 -36.03 0.68
C PHE A 340 43.71 -35.05 0.55
N LEU A 341 42.51 -35.42 1.01
CA LEU A 341 41.35 -34.51 1.05
C LEU A 341 41.65 -33.25 1.87
N VAL A 342 42.28 -33.42 3.04
CA VAL A 342 42.68 -32.31 3.91
C VAL A 342 43.81 -31.48 3.31
N LEU A 343 44.79 -32.11 2.66
CA LEU A 343 45.92 -31.43 2.03
C LEU A 343 45.46 -30.52 0.88
N TYR A 344 44.50 -30.96 0.07
CA TYR A 344 43.97 -30.21 -1.07
C TYR A 344 42.79 -29.30 -0.72
N ASN A 345 42.40 -29.21 0.56
CA ASN A 345 41.29 -28.36 1.03
C ASN A 345 41.43 -26.88 0.62
N PHE A 346 42.65 -26.38 0.40
CA PHE A 346 42.90 -25.00 -0.03
C PHE A 346 42.30 -24.63 -1.39
N ILE A 347 41.84 -25.61 -2.19
CA ILE A 347 41.14 -25.37 -3.46
C ILE A 347 39.83 -24.59 -3.26
N ILE A 348 39.17 -24.73 -2.10
CA ILE A 348 37.98 -23.97 -1.75
C ILE A 348 38.40 -22.83 -0.81
N PRO A 349 38.43 -21.57 -1.28
CA PRO A 349 38.89 -20.45 -0.47
C PRO A 349 37.85 -20.07 0.61
N ILE A 350 38.15 -20.36 1.88
CA ILE A 350 37.33 -19.94 3.03
C ILE A 350 37.11 -18.41 3.03
N SER A 351 38.15 -17.66 2.66
CA SER A 351 38.16 -16.19 2.66
C SER A 351 37.21 -15.56 1.64
N LEU A 352 36.82 -16.28 0.58
CA LEU A 352 35.89 -15.77 -0.43
C LEU A 352 34.54 -15.42 0.21
N TYR A 353 34.02 -16.30 1.06
CA TYR A 353 32.70 -16.15 1.67
C TYR A 353 32.63 -14.95 2.62
N VAL A 354 33.65 -14.78 3.47
CA VAL A 354 33.73 -13.63 4.39
C VAL A 354 33.93 -12.34 3.62
N THR A 355 34.80 -12.34 2.61
CA THR A 355 35.07 -11.14 1.82
C THR A 355 33.80 -10.65 1.12
N VAL A 356 33.04 -11.56 0.51
CA VAL A 356 31.76 -11.22 -0.13
C VAL A 356 30.74 -10.74 0.91
N GLU A 357 30.59 -11.42 2.05
CA GLU A 357 29.63 -11.02 3.08
C GLU A 357 29.98 -9.66 3.71
N MET A 358 31.26 -9.37 3.93
CA MET A 358 31.73 -8.08 4.41
C MET A 358 31.60 -6.98 3.36
N GLN A 359 31.90 -7.26 2.10
CA GLN A 359 31.72 -6.28 1.01
C GLN A 359 30.25 -5.88 0.87
N LYS A 360 29.33 -6.84 0.96
CA LYS A 360 27.88 -6.58 0.98
C LYS A 360 27.46 -5.74 2.18
N PHE A 361 27.91 -6.12 3.37
CA PHE A 361 27.59 -5.36 4.58
C PHE A 361 28.11 -3.91 4.49
N LEU A 362 29.37 -3.70 4.11
CA LEU A 362 29.93 -2.37 3.93
C LEU A 362 29.24 -1.59 2.81
N GLY A 363 28.92 -2.25 1.70
CA GLY A 363 28.20 -1.64 0.58
C GLY A 363 26.81 -1.13 0.95
N SER A 364 26.14 -1.74 1.93
CA SER A 364 24.83 -1.25 2.39
C SER A 364 24.90 0.13 3.07
N PHE A 365 26.04 0.47 3.70
CA PHE A 365 26.22 1.81 4.26
C PHE A 365 26.40 2.87 3.18
N PHE A 366 27.03 2.53 2.05
CA PHE A 366 27.19 3.48 0.95
C PHE A 366 25.85 3.90 0.36
N ILE A 367 24.88 3.00 0.26
CA ILE A 367 23.51 3.33 -0.18
C ILE A 367 22.86 4.32 0.81
N GLY A 368 22.99 4.08 2.12
CA GLY A 368 22.40 4.97 3.12
C GLY A 368 23.13 6.30 3.34
N TRP A 369 24.37 6.43 2.87
CA TRP A 369 25.14 7.68 2.92
C TRP A 369 25.00 8.53 1.66
N ASP A 370 24.32 8.02 0.64
CA ASP A 370 24.14 8.74 -0.62
C ASP A 370 23.15 9.90 -0.44
N LEU A 371 23.62 11.13 -0.72
CA LEU A 371 22.80 12.34 -0.60
C LEU A 371 21.80 12.45 -1.76
N ASP A 372 22.04 11.79 -2.89
CA ASP A 372 21.08 11.77 -4.01
C ASP A 372 19.87 10.87 -3.70
N LEU A 373 19.99 9.99 -2.68
CA LEU A 373 18.91 9.15 -2.16
C LEU A 373 18.31 9.70 -0.84
N TYR A 374 18.63 10.94 -0.48
CA TYR A 374 18.05 11.63 0.67
C TYR A 374 16.81 12.42 0.25
N HIS A 375 15.72 12.23 0.98
CA HIS A 375 14.47 12.94 0.73
C HIS A 375 14.31 14.13 1.69
N GLU A 376 14.40 15.35 1.15
CA GLU A 376 14.44 16.59 1.94
C GLU A 376 13.13 16.87 2.70
N GLU A 377 11.98 16.62 2.09
CA GLU A 377 10.68 16.96 2.71
C GLU A 377 10.34 16.07 3.92
N SER A 378 10.77 14.80 3.91
CA SER A 378 10.52 13.86 5.01
C SER A 378 11.69 13.74 5.99
N ASP A 379 12.82 14.40 5.72
CA ASP A 379 14.07 14.28 6.48
C ASP A 379 14.51 12.81 6.66
N GLN A 380 14.45 12.04 5.56
CA GLN A 380 14.74 10.60 5.55
C GLN A 380 15.85 10.23 4.56
N MET A 381 16.76 9.38 5.02
CA MET A 381 17.80 8.75 4.21
C MET A 381 17.36 7.36 3.73
N ALA A 382 17.90 6.89 2.61
CA ALA A 382 17.67 5.52 2.15
C ALA A 382 18.10 4.48 3.20
N GLN A 383 17.18 3.63 3.62
CA GLN A 383 17.43 2.62 4.64
C GLN A 383 17.53 1.22 4.02
N VAL A 384 18.69 0.58 4.17
CA VAL A 384 18.89 -0.81 3.72
C VAL A 384 18.47 -1.80 4.81
N ASN A 385 17.32 -2.44 4.61
CA ASN A 385 16.78 -3.42 5.55
C ASN A 385 17.42 -4.82 5.45
N THR A 386 18.03 -5.13 4.30
CA THR A 386 18.70 -6.42 4.04
C THR A 386 19.99 -6.18 3.27
N SER A 387 21.14 -6.37 3.93
CA SER A 387 22.45 -6.12 3.33
C SER A 387 22.90 -7.20 2.32
N ASP A 388 22.22 -8.35 2.27
CA ASP A 388 22.64 -9.51 1.45
C ASP A 388 22.31 -9.39 -0.05
N LEU A 389 21.56 -8.35 -0.47
CA LEU A 389 20.92 -8.24 -1.79
C LEU A 389 21.46 -7.09 -2.66
N ASN A 390 22.50 -6.37 -2.22
CA ASN A 390 22.95 -5.16 -2.89
C ASN A 390 23.30 -5.38 -4.37
N GLU A 391 23.92 -6.52 -4.70
CA GLU A 391 24.29 -6.85 -6.08
C GLU A 391 23.10 -7.30 -6.94
N GLU A 392 21.99 -7.72 -6.33
CA GLU A 392 20.78 -8.11 -7.07
C GLU A 392 20.16 -6.90 -7.78
N LEU A 393 20.34 -5.69 -7.23
CA LEU A 393 19.88 -4.45 -7.85
C LEU A 393 20.48 -4.26 -9.24
N GLY A 394 21.72 -4.69 -9.46
CA GLY A 394 22.39 -4.61 -10.77
C GLY A 394 21.98 -5.68 -11.77
N GLN A 395 21.11 -6.63 -11.38
CA GLN A 395 20.67 -7.75 -12.22
C GLN A 395 19.17 -7.71 -12.53
N VAL A 396 18.46 -6.68 -12.07
CA VAL A 396 17.00 -6.55 -12.24
C VAL A 396 16.65 -6.49 -13.73
N GLU A 397 15.73 -7.35 -14.16
CA GLU A 397 15.19 -7.37 -15.52
C GLU A 397 13.74 -6.87 -15.58
N TYR A 398 12.98 -7.07 -14.49
CA TYR A 398 11.59 -6.68 -14.37
C TYR A 398 11.37 -5.86 -13.10
N VAL A 399 10.72 -4.70 -13.27
CA VAL A 399 10.27 -3.85 -12.16
C VAL A 399 8.74 -3.89 -12.11
N PHE A 400 8.20 -4.36 -10.99
CA PHE A 400 6.78 -4.25 -10.67
C PHE A 400 6.57 -3.03 -9.79
N THR A 401 5.78 -2.08 -10.25
CA THR A 401 5.48 -0.86 -9.51
C THR A 401 3.99 -0.78 -9.21
N ASP A 402 3.63 -0.32 -8.01
CA ASP A 402 2.28 0.19 -7.79
C ASP A 402 2.10 1.55 -8.48
N LYS A 403 0.85 1.98 -8.65
CA LYS A 403 0.49 3.27 -9.23
C LYS A 403 0.34 4.34 -8.16
N THR A 404 -0.45 4.05 -7.12
CA THR A 404 -0.84 5.00 -6.08
C THR A 404 0.32 5.15 -5.12
N GLY A 405 0.71 6.38 -4.80
CA GLY A 405 1.79 6.68 -3.85
C GLY A 405 3.21 6.28 -4.28
N THR A 406 3.38 5.53 -5.37
CA THR A 406 4.68 5.22 -5.98
C THR A 406 4.91 6.01 -7.28
N LEU A 407 4.01 5.90 -8.27
CA LEU A 407 4.12 6.70 -9.49
C LEU A 407 3.47 8.08 -9.31
N THR A 408 2.45 8.17 -8.47
CA THR A 408 1.74 9.40 -8.18
C THR A 408 2.00 9.85 -6.75
N GLU A 409 1.98 11.16 -6.50
CA GLU A 409 2.09 11.75 -5.16
C GLU A 409 0.77 11.67 -4.38
N ASN A 410 -0.26 11.07 -4.96
CA ASN A 410 -1.64 11.10 -4.48
C ASN A 410 -2.19 12.52 -4.26
N GLU A 411 -1.58 13.51 -4.93
CA GLU A 411 -2.02 14.90 -4.96
C GLU A 411 -2.86 15.14 -6.21
N MET A 412 -4.16 15.39 -6.03
CA MET A 412 -5.06 15.72 -7.12
C MET A 412 -5.03 17.23 -7.37
N LEU A 413 -4.71 17.64 -8.60
CA LEU A 413 -4.62 19.04 -8.99
C LEU A 413 -5.61 19.37 -10.10
N PHE A 414 -6.44 20.38 -9.89
CA PHE A 414 -7.25 20.94 -10.96
C PHE A 414 -6.34 21.65 -11.98
N ARG A 415 -6.42 21.25 -13.26
CA ARG A 415 -5.56 21.79 -14.33
C ARG A 415 -6.33 22.51 -15.42
N GLU A 416 -7.41 21.91 -15.91
CA GLU A 416 -8.14 22.44 -17.05
C GLU A 416 -9.65 22.37 -16.78
N CYS A 417 -10.44 23.21 -17.43
CA CYS A 417 -11.89 23.06 -17.49
C CYS A 417 -12.47 23.60 -18.79
N SER A 418 -13.61 23.07 -19.19
CA SER A 418 -14.44 23.60 -20.26
C SER A 418 -15.70 24.21 -19.65
N ILE A 419 -15.92 25.51 -19.79
CA ILE A 419 -17.12 26.19 -19.27
C ILE A 419 -17.88 26.76 -20.46
N ASN A 420 -19.15 26.37 -20.62
CA ASN A 420 -20.01 26.80 -21.73
C ASN A 420 -19.32 26.68 -23.12
N GLY A 421 -18.62 25.56 -23.36
CA GLY A 421 -17.91 25.29 -24.61
C GLY A 421 -16.60 26.08 -24.82
N ILE A 422 -16.08 26.74 -23.79
CA ILE A 422 -14.80 27.47 -23.80
C ILE A 422 -13.79 26.77 -22.90
N LYS A 423 -12.58 26.53 -23.37
CA LYS A 423 -11.52 25.87 -22.61
C LYS A 423 -10.68 26.87 -21.81
N TYR A 424 -10.41 26.53 -20.56
CA TYR A 424 -9.59 27.28 -19.62
C TYR A 424 -8.53 26.37 -19.03
N GLN A 425 -7.36 26.96 -18.76
CA GLN A 425 -6.28 26.36 -18.01
C GLN A 425 -6.08 27.11 -16.69
N GLU A 426 -5.85 26.38 -15.60
CA GLU A 426 -5.47 26.95 -14.31
C GLU A 426 -3.96 27.23 -14.31
N ILE A 427 -3.60 28.50 -14.13
CA ILE A 427 -2.23 28.95 -13.99
C ILE A 427 -2.18 29.94 -12.82
N ASN A 428 -1.44 29.60 -11.76
CA ASN A 428 -1.26 30.43 -10.56
C ASN A 428 -2.60 30.89 -9.92
N GLY A 429 -3.59 30.00 -9.86
CA GLY A 429 -4.91 30.30 -9.28
C GLY A 429 -5.83 31.15 -10.16
N LYS A 430 -5.50 31.35 -11.43
CA LYS A 430 -6.35 32.05 -12.42
C LYS A 430 -6.73 31.11 -13.55
N LEU A 431 -7.97 31.22 -14.02
CA LEU A 431 -8.42 30.58 -15.26
C LEU A 431 -8.01 31.46 -16.44
N ILE A 432 -7.19 30.90 -17.34
CA ILE A 432 -6.72 31.58 -18.55
C ILE A 432 -7.33 30.88 -19.76
N HIS A 433 -7.90 31.65 -20.68
CA HIS A 433 -8.46 31.14 -21.93
C HIS A 433 -7.34 30.65 -22.86
N GLU A 434 -7.52 29.48 -23.47
CA GLU A 434 -6.58 28.93 -24.44
C GLU A 434 -6.45 29.90 -25.65
N GLY A 435 -5.28 30.55 -25.83
CA GLY A 435 -5.01 31.49 -26.93
C GLY A 435 -4.57 32.92 -26.54
N MET A 436 -4.49 33.28 -25.26
CA MET A 436 -3.88 34.55 -24.80
C MET A 436 -2.47 34.30 -24.24
N THR A 437 -1.42 34.84 -24.87
CA THR A 437 -0.06 34.89 -24.30
C THR A 437 0.05 36.00 -23.26
N ASP A 438 0.66 35.68 -22.13
CA ASP A 438 0.76 36.51 -20.92
C ASP A 438 1.78 37.66 -21.06
N ASP A 439 1.52 38.61 -21.96
CA ASP A 439 2.30 39.85 -22.08
C ASP A 439 1.56 41.02 -21.42
N SER A 440 1.36 40.98 -20.09
CA SER A 440 1.08 42.21 -19.32
C SER A 440 1.61 42.16 -17.88
N PRO A 441 2.21 43.25 -17.34
CA PRO A 441 3.05 43.18 -16.14
C PRO A 441 2.30 43.40 -14.81
N ASP A 442 0.96 43.43 -14.77
CA ASP A 442 0.23 43.89 -13.58
C ASP A 442 -0.27 42.73 -12.69
N ARG A 443 0.59 42.36 -11.73
CA ARG A 443 0.55 41.09 -10.98
C ARG A 443 -0.38 41.03 -9.75
N SER A 444 -1.28 41.99 -9.52
CA SER A 444 -1.94 42.11 -8.20
C SER A 444 -3.47 41.94 -8.13
N VAL A 445 -4.18 41.65 -9.23
CA VAL A 445 -5.67 41.60 -9.20
C VAL A 445 -6.24 40.42 -10.03
N PRO A 446 -7.33 39.74 -9.57
CA PRO A 446 -8.01 38.72 -10.38
C PRO A 446 -8.61 39.32 -11.67
N PRO A 447 -8.56 38.63 -12.83
CA PRO A 447 -9.14 39.12 -14.09
C PRO A 447 -10.66 39.40 -13.96
N LEU A 448 -11.36 38.58 -13.17
CA LEU A 448 -12.78 38.73 -12.86
C LEU A 448 -13.13 40.06 -12.17
N VAL A 449 -12.17 40.70 -11.48
CA VAL A 449 -12.37 41.98 -10.79
C VAL A 449 -12.11 43.17 -11.70
N ASN A 450 -11.21 43.05 -12.69
CA ASN A 450 -10.93 44.14 -13.64
C ASN A 450 -12.04 44.31 -14.68
N THR A 451 -12.64 43.22 -15.17
CA THR A 451 -13.76 43.30 -16.14
C THR A 451 -15.02 43.97 -15.56
N ILE A 452 -15.20 43.93 -14.24
CA ILE A 452 -16.33 44.58 -13.55
C ILE A 452 -16.08 46.10 -13.34
N LYS A 453 -14.82 46.56 -13.42
CA LYS A 453 -14.46 47.97 -13.19
C LYS A 453 -14.34 48.81 -14.46
N THR A 454 -14.11 48.21 -15.63
CA THR A 454 -14.03 48.94 -16.91
C THR A 454 -15.40 49.08 -17.56
N SER A 455 -15.80 50.32 -17.80
CA SER A 455 -17.14 50.77 -18.22
C SER A 455 -17.57 50.42 -19.65
N HIS A 456 -17.14 49.28 -20.21
CA HIS A 456 -17.60 48.76 -21.50
C HIS A 456 -17.82 47.25 -21.42
N ILE A 457 -18.84 46.83 -20.69
CA ILE A 457 -19.32 45.44 -20.71
C ILE A 457 -20.35 45.32 -21.83
N THR A 458 -20.06 44.51 -22.85
CA THR A 458 -21.04 44.14 -23.88
C THR A 458 -21.96 43.04 -23.34
N GLN A 459 -23.17 42.91 -23.85
CA GLN A 459 -24.15 41.91 -23.39
C GLN A 459 -23.61 40.45 -23.45
N VAL A 460 -22.65 40.19 -24.34
CA VAL A 460 -21.95 38.92 -24.49
C VAL A 460 -20.97 38.66 -23.33
N THR A 461 -20.24 39.68 -22.84
CA THR A 461 -19.31 39.52 -21.72
C THR A 461 -20.03 39.27 -20.39
N CYS A 462 -21.22 39.84 -20.19
CA CYS A 462 -22.06 39.57 -19.02
C CYS A 462 -22.49 38.09 -18.93
N ASN A 463 -22.87 37.48 -20.05
CA ASN A 463 -23.41 36.11 -20.04
C ASN A 463 -22.31 35.07 -19.76
N THR A 464 -21.12 35.26 -20.36
CA THR A 464 -19.97 34.39 -20.09
C THR A 464 -19.54 34.44 -18.62
N LEU A 465 -19.45 35.64 -18.04
CA LEU A 465 -19.06 35.83 -16.64
C LEU A 465 -20.07 35.21 -15.66
N PHE A 466 -21.36 35.24 -16.01
CA PHE A 466 -22.41 34.60 -15.23
C PHE A 466 -22.28 33.08 -15.23
N MET A 467 -22.02 32.48 -16.40
CA MET A 467 -21.86 31.03 -16.53
C MET A 467 -20.59 30.52 -15.84
N GLU A 468 -19.48 31.26 -15.92
CA GLU A 468 -18.27 30.97 -15.15
C GLU A 468 -18.53 30.97 -13.65
N LEU A 469 -19.20 32.00 -13.14
CA LEU A 469 -19.51 32.09 -11.72
C LEU A 469 -20.45 30.97 -11.27
N LEU A 470 -21.47 30.64 -12.07
CA LEU A 470 -22.40 29.55 -11.77
C LEU A 470 -21.69 28.19 -11.74
N PHE A 471 -20.77 27.95 -12.69
CA PHE A 471 -19.93 26.75 -12.71
C PHE A 471 -19.06 26.65 -11.45
N LEU A 472 -18.34 27.71 -11.08
CA LEU A 472 -17.50 27.73 -9.88
C LEU A 472 -18.33 27.51 -8.60
N LYS A 473 -19.52 28.09 -8.53
CA LYS A 473 -20.46 27.85 -7.42
C LYS A 473 -20.95 26.41 -7.38
N ALA A 474 -21.29 25.82 -8.53
CA ALA A 474 -21.72 24.42 -8.63
C ALA A 474 -20.62 23.48 -8.11
N VAL A 475 -19.37 23.70 -8.52
CA VAL A 475 -18.21 22.92 -8.07
C VAL A 475 -17.96 23.11 -6.56
N SER A 476 -18.07 24.36 -6.06
CA SER A 476 -17.86 24.70 -4.65
C SER A 476 -19.02 24.32 -3.71
N LEU A 477 -20.16 23.86 -4.21
CA LEU A 477 -21.34 23.52 -3.39
C LEU A 477 -21.73 22.05 -3.52
N CYS A 478 -21.48 21.41 -4.66
CA CYS A 478 -21.80 20.01 -4.90
C CYS A 478 -20.67 19.12 -4.42
N HIS A 479 -20.49 18.93 -3.11
CA HIS A 479 -19.46 18.06 -2.53
C HIS A 479 -19.80 17.65 -1.09
N THR A 480 -18.99 16.74 -0.53
CA THR A 480 -19.04 16.36 0.90
C THR A 480 -17.83 16.81 1.72
N VAL A 481 -16.99 17.68 1.14
CA VAL A 481 -15.80 18.25 1.77
C VAL A 481 -16.13 18.91 3.11
N GLN A 482 -15.37 18.55 4.14
CA GLN A 482 -15.38 19.14 5.47
C GLN A 482 -14.17 20.07 5.65
N ILE A 483 -14.26 20.98 6.62
CA ILE A 483 -13.18 21.92 6.93
C ILE A 483 -12.72 21.65 8.36
N SER A 484 -11.40 21.57 8.54
CA SER A 484 -10.78 21.69 9.86
C SER A 484 -10.25 23.11 9.99
N TYR A 485 -10.59 23.77 11.10
CA TYR A 485 -9.91 24.99 11.50
C TYR A 485 -8.78 24.60 12.45
N GLU A 486 -7.54 24.89 12.09
CA GLU A 486 -6.47 24.87 13.08
C GLU A 486 -6.77 25.94 14.13
N GLN A 487 -6.97 25.50 15.37
CA GLN A 487 -7.02 26.43 16.50
C GLN A 487 -5.60 26.94 16.75
N PRO A 488 -5.37 28.26 16.79
CA PRO A 488 -4.09 28.80 17.20
C PRO A 488 -3.92 28.57 18.71
N GLY A 489 -3.31 27.44 19.09
CA GLY A 489 -2.92 27.14 20.48
C GLY A 489 -2.91 25.64 20.81
N ASP A 490 -1.73 25.00 20.67
CA ASP A 490 -1.16 23.99 21.59
C ASP A 490 0.03 23.25 20.94
N GLY A 491 1.07 24.01 20.56
CA GLY A 491 2.39 23.49 20.19
C GLY A 491 3.47 24.37 20.81
N PRO A 492 4.65 23.83 21.18
CA PRO A 492 5.72 24.64 21.76
C PRO A 492 6.19 25.67 20.73
N GLY A 493 6.08 26.94 21.10
CA GLY A 493 6.15 28.08 20.19
C GLY A 493 7.45 28.18 19.41
N ASN A 494 7.32 28.42 18.10
CA ASN A 494 8.37 28.99 17.29
C ASN A 494 8.29 30.53 17.44
N PRO A 495 9.27 31.23 18.04
CA PRO A 495 9.12 32.64 18.45
C PRO A 495 9.09 33.69 17.33
N PHE A 496 9.05 33.29 16.05
CA PHE A 496 9.30 34.18 14.92
C PHE A 496 8.13 34.40 13.94
N SER A 497 6.92 33.90 14.24
CA SER A 497 5.75 34.07 13.35
C SER A 497 4.85 35.29 13.66
N HIS A 498 5.24 36.17 14.59
CA HIS A 498 4.50 37.40 14.88
C HIS A 498 4.94 38.57 13.99
N ALA A 499 4.63 38.54 12.70
CA ALA A 499 4.75 39.74 11.85
C ALA A 499 3.76 39.83 10.68
N ASN A 500 3.12 38.74 10.23
CA ASN A 500 2.13 38.80 9.15
C ASN A 500 0.81 38.22 9.63
N GLY A 501 -0.26 39.03 9.60
CA GLY A 501 -1.63 38.65 9.97
C GLY A 501 -2.25 37.62 9.02
N PHE A 502 -1.70 36.41 9.01
CA PHE A 502 -2.26 35.29 8.26
C PHE A 502 -3.48 34.74 9.01
N SER A 503 -4.59 34.67 8.27
CA SER A 503 -5.81 33.95 8.62
C SER A 503 -5.49 32.55 9.15
N SER A 504 -6.24 32.08 10.16
CA SER A 504 -6.31 30.67 10.56
C SER A 504 -6.28 29.77 9.31
N GLN A 505 -5.28 28.90 9.21
CA GLN A 505 -5.07 28.06 8.03
C GLN A 505 -6.26 27.10 7.93
N MET A 506 -7.14 27.34 6.95
CA MET A 506 -8.31 26.48 6.68
C MET A 506 -7.86 25.34 5.77
N GLU A 507 -7.98 24.10 6.27
CA GLU A 507 -7.61 22.90 5.55
C GLU A 507 -8.87 22.10 5.17
N TYR A 508 -8.96 21.69 3.90
CA TYR A 508 -10.07 20.91 3.39
C TYR A 508 -9.79 19.43 3.47
N TYR A 509 -10.82 18.69 3.87
CA TYR A 509 -10.80 17.25 4.00
C TYR A 509 -11.98 16.64 3.26
N ALA A 510 -11.73 15.60 2.47
CA ALA A 510 -12.77 14.92 1.72
C ALA A 510 -12.48 13.42 1.67
N SER A 511 -13.55 12.63 1.49
CA SER A 511 -13.41 11.19 1.22
C SER A 511 -12.95 10.91 -0.21
N SER A 512 -13.13 11.86 -1.12
CA SER A 512 -12.63 11.80 -2.50
C SER A 512 -11.62 12.93 -2.75
N PRO A 513 -10.41 12.63 -3.22
CA PRO A 513 -9.36 13.62 -3.43
C PRO A 513 -9.70 14.55 -4.61
N ASP A 514 -10.45 14.05 -5.59
CA ASP A 514 -10.96 14.84 -6.71
C ASP A 514 -11.88 15.98 -6.19
N GLU A 515 -12.70 15.72 -5.17
CA GLU A 515 -13.55 16.77 -4.57
C GLU A 515 -12.73 17.82 -3.83
N LYS A 516 -11.70 17.38 -3.08
CA LYS A 516 -10.79 18.28 -2.37
C LYS A 516 -10.10 19.22 -3.37
N ALA A 517 -9.52 18.66 -4.43
CA ALA A 517 -8.83 19.41 -5.48
C ALA A 517 -9.73 20.48 -6.12
N LEU A 518 -10.98 20.11 -6.39
CA LEU A 518 -11.97 21.01 -6.98
C LEU A 518 -12.32 22.18 -6.05
N VAL A 519 -12.57 21.94 -4.76
CA VAL A 519 -12.90 23.00 -3.79
C VAL A 519 -11.69 23.89 -3.49
N GLU A 520 -10.49 23.32 -3.47
CA GLU A 520 -9.26 24.09 -3.37
C GLU A 520 -9.04 25.00 -4.58
N ALA A 521 -9.34 24.49 -5.78
CA ALA A 521 -9.28 25.27 -7.01
C ALA A 521 -10.27 26.44 -7.00
N THR A 522 -11.53 26.21 -6.60
CA THR A 522 -12.51 27.30 -6.52
C THR A 522 -12.09 28.35 -5.48
N LYS A 523 -11.50 27.93 -4.35
CA LYS A 523 -10.90 28.85 -3.36
C LYS A 523 -9.82 29.73 -3.98
N ARG A 524 -8.89 29.15 -4.76
CA ARG A 524 -7.86 29.92 -5.48
C ARG A 524 -8.47 30.91 -6.48
N MET A 525 -9.57 30.54 -7.12
CA MET A 525 -10.30 31.38 -8.08
C MET A 525 -11.22 32.43 -7.45
N GLY A 526 -11.31 32.50 -6.12
CA GLY A 526 -12.08 33.51 -5.38
C GLY A 526 -13.48 33.08 -4.94
N VAL A 527 -13.87 31.81 -5.11
CA VAL A 527 -15.10 31.20 -4.57
C VAL A 527 -14.72 30.21 -3.47
N THR A 528 -14.72 30.68 -2.23
CA THR A 528 -14.25 29.88 -1.08
C THR A 528 -15.41 29.24 -0.35
N PHE A 529 -15.39 27.91 -0.18
CA PHE A 529 -16.30 27.23 0.74
C PHE A 529 -15.86 27.48 2.19
N ILE A 530 -16.75 28.03 3.01
CA ILE A 530 -16.44 28.43 4.40
C ILE A 530 -16.85 27.34 5.39
N GLY A 531 -17.86 26.54 5.09
CA GLY A 531 -18.29 25.41 5.92
C GLY A 531 -19.79 25.14 5.87
N SER A 532 -20.19 24.04 6.50
CA SER A 532 -21.60 23.68 6.72
C SER A 532 -21.96 23.78 8.21
N HIS A 533 -23.06 24.46 8.50
CA HIS A 533 -23.63 24.58 9.85
C HIS A 533 -25.07 24.06 9.81
N GLY A 534 -25.26 22.79 10.20
CA GLY A 534 -26.54 22.11 10.04
C GLY A 534 -26.95 22.04 8.57
N GLU A 535 -28.14 22.56 8.24
CA GLU A 535 -28.65 22.63 6.86
C GLU A 535 -28.15 23.84 6.06
N ILE A 536 -27.18 24.62 6.56
CA ILE A 536 -26.71 25.83 5.87
C ILE A 536 -25.27 25.64 5.38
N MET A 537 -25.04 25.79 4.08
CA MET A 537 -23.73 25.87 3.46
C MET A 537 -23.36 27.33 3.21
N GLU A 538 -22.19 27.75 3.63
CA GLU A 538 -21.69 29.12 3.43
C GLU A 538 -20.53 29.14 2.44
N ILE A 539 -20.64 30.01 1.42
CA ILE A 539 -19.57 30.30 0.47
C ILE A 539 -19.24 31.78 0.48
N LYS A 540 -17.99 32.13 0.19
CA LYS A 540 -17.50 33.49 0.05
C LYS A 540 -17.07 33.73 -1.39
N THR A 541 -17.89 34.48 -2.12
CA THR A 541 -17.69 34.85 -3.52
C THR A 541 -17.00 36.21 -3.59
N PHE A 542 -15.73 36.28 -3.99
CA PHE A 542 -14.95 37.52 -4.10
C PHE A 542 -15.07 38.46 -2.88
N GLY A 543 -15.09 37.89 -1.68
CA GLY A 543 -15.21 38.65 -0.43
C GLY A 543 -16.62 38.72 0.15
N LYS A 544 -17.68 38.48 -0.64
CA LYS A 544 -19.08 38.50 -0.20
C LYS A 544 -19.54 37.13 0.27
N SER A 545 -20.04 37.03 1.50
CA SER A 545 -20.62 35.79 2.03
C SER A 545 -22.03 35.57 1.47
N GLU A 546 -22.30 34.35 1.03
CA GLU A 546 -23.59 33.86 0.55
C GLU A 546 -23.94 32.56 1.29
N LYS A 547 -25.20 32.46 1.74
CA LYS A 547 -25.71 31.30 2.48
C LYS A 547 -26.72 30.54 1.65
N TYR A 548 -26.46 29.25 1.45
CA TYR A 548 -27.32 28.32 0.76
C TYR A 548 -27.92 27.35 1.76
N LYS A 549 -29.23 27.08 1.66
CA LYS A 549 -29.85 26.04 2.47
C LYS A 549 -29.75 24.69 1.75
N LEU A 550 -29.04 23.74 2.33
CA LEU A 550 -28.94 22.36 1.87
C LEU A 550 -30.25 21.63 2.17
N LEU A 551 -30.97 21.26 1.12
CA LEU A 551 -32.25 20.56 1.21
C LEU A 551 -32.03 19.05 1.15
N HIS A 552 -31.29 18.58 0.14
CA HIS A 552 -30.95 17.16 0.01
C HIS A 552 -29.56 16.96 -0.58
N VAL A 553 -28.87 15.93 -0.08
CA VAL A 553 -27.69 15.34 -0.74
C VAL A 553 -28.13 14.01 -1.35
N LEU A 554 -27.83 13.83 -2.63
CA LEU A 554 -27.93 12.56 -3.34
C LEU A 554 -26.50 12.04 -3.48
N GLU A 555 -26.10 11.19 -2.54
CA GLU A 555 -24.74 10.69 -2.39
C GLU A 555 -24.21 10.03 -3.66
N PHE A 556 -22.88 10.02 -3.81
CA PHE A 556 -22.25 9.34 -4.92
C PHE A 556 -22.56 7.84 -4.86
N ASP A 557 -23.03 7.29 -5.98
CA ASP A 557 -23.25 5.86 -6.14
C ASP A 557 -22.40 5.35 -7.31
N ALA A 558 -21.69 4.23 -7.12
CA ALA A 558 -20.74 3.71 -8.10
C ALA A 558 -21.41 3.17 -9.39
N ASN A 559 -22.66 2.73 -9.31
CA ASN A 559 -23.47 2.34 -10.47
C ASN A 559 -23.96 3.57 -11.21
N ARG A 560 -24.39 4.60 -10.46
CA ARG A 560 -24.91 5.87 -10.97
C ARG A 560 -23.82 6.78 -11.55
N ARG A 561 -22.60 6.70 -11.00
CA ARG A 561 -21.37 7.46 -11.35
C ARG A 561 -21.50 8.99 -11.28
N ARG A 562 -22.35 9.50 -10.38
CA ARG A 562 -22.57 10.93 -10.15
C ARG A 562 -23.09 11.19 -8.73
N MET A 563 -22.93 12.43 -8.28
CA MET A 563 -23.43 12.99 -7.03
C MET A 563 -24.25 14.24 -7.35
N SER A 564 -25.26 14.51 -6.54
CA SER A 564 -26.02 15.76 -6.64
C SER A 564 -26.34 16.37 -5.30
N VAL A 565 -26.51 17.69 -5.29
CA VAL A 565 -27.01 18.45 -4.13
C VAL A 565 -28.19 19.32 -4.58
N ILE A 566 -29.24 19.36 -3.75
CA ILE A 566 -30.37 20.25 -3.93
C ILE A 566 -30.27 21.35 -2.88
N LEU A 567 -30.23 22.59 -3.36
CA LEU A 567 -30.00 23.78 -2.55
C LEU A 567 -31.10 24.80 -2.76
N GLN A 568 -31.42 25.53 -1.70
CA GLN A 568 -32.13 26.79 -1.80
C GLN A 568 -31.13 27.94 -1.92
N THR A 569 -31.25 28.72 -2.99
CA THR A 569 -30.42 29.91 -3.23
C THR A 569 -30.76 31.04 -2.26
N PRO A 570 -29.86 32.03 -2.07
CA PRO A 570 -30.16 33.22 -1.28
C PRO A 570 -31.39 34.01 -1.79
N SER A 571 -31.72 33.88 -3.07
CA SER A 571 -32.91 34.47 -3.70
C SER A 571 -34.20 33.66 -3.47
N GLY A 572 -34.13 32.52 -2.77
CA GLY A 572 -35.26 31.65 -2.46
C GLY A 572 -35.58 30.58 -3.53
N GLY A 573 -34.90 30.61 -4.68
CA GLY A 573 -35.02 29.61 -5.73
C GLY A 573 -34.42 28.26 -5.33
N LYS A 574 -34.81 27.19 -6.01
CA LYS A 574 -34.32 25.83 -5.74
C LYS A 574 -33.52 25.33 -6.94
N VAL A 575 -32.30 24.88 -6.70
CA VAL A 575 -31.36 24.42 -7.73
C VAL A 575 -30.77 23.07 -7.36
N LEU A 576 -30.70 22.19 -8.34
CA LEU A 576 -29.91 20.96 -8.33
C LEU A 576 -28.57 21.26 -8.97
N PHE A 577 -27.47 20.94 -8.28
CA PHE A 577 -26.16 20.78 -8.92
C PHE A 577 -25.82 19.30 -8.97
N THR A 578 -25.32 18.85 -10.10
CA THR A 578 -24.92 17.45 -10.34
C THR A 578 -23.52 17.43 -10.93
N LYS A 579 -22.66 16.56 -10.39
CA LYS A 579 -21.31 16.30 -10.92
C LYS A 579 -21.04 14.79 -11.03
N GLY A 580 -20.29 14.37 -12.04
CA GLY A 580 -20.05 12.95 -12.30
C GLY A 580 -19.40 12.68 -13.64
N ALA A 581 -19.34 11.40 -14.02
CA ALA A 581 -18.75 10.97 -15.28
C ALA A 581 -19.53 11.52 -16.50
N GLU A 582 -18.83 11.76 -17.60
CA GLU A 582 -19.39 12.23 -18.86
C GLU A 582 -20.49 11.31 -19.40
N SER A 583 -20.24 10.00 -19.38
CA SER A 583 -21.21 8.96 -19.75
C SER A 583 -22.44 8.90 -18.85
N ALA A 584 -22.38 9.47 -17.63
CA ALA A 584 -23.46 9.43 -16.65
C ALA A 584 -24.31 10.71 -16.58
N ILE A 585 -23.82 11.82 -17.15
CA ILE A 585 -24.51 13.13 -17.12
C ILE A 585 -24.94 13.56 -18.52
N LEU A 586 -24.07 13.45 -19.54
CA LEU A 586 -24.36 13.94 -20.90
C LEU A 586 -25.65 13.32 -21.51
N PRO A 587 -26.02 12.05 -21.25
CA PRO A 587 -27.29 11.50 -21.75
C PRO A 587 -28.55 12.17 -21.16
N PHE A 588 -28.42 12.85 -20.02
CA PHE A 588 -29.53 13.49 -19.30
C PHE A 588 -29.54 15.02 -19.45
N THR A 589 -28.57 15.59 -20.20
CA THR A 589 -28.51 17.03 -20.47
C THR A 589 -29.35 17.40 -21.70
N LYS A 590 -30.19 18.42 -21.58
CA LYS A 590 -31.05 18.95 -22.67
C LYS A 590 -30.59 20.29 -23.24
N SER A 591 -29.84 21.07 -22.47
CA SER A 591 -29.39 22.41 -22.83
C SER A 591 -27.91 22.62 -22.48
N GLY A 592 -27.29 23.65 -23.05
CA GLY A 592 -25.86 23.97 -22.95
C GLY A 592 -25.04 23.48 -24.15
N GLU A 593 -23.75 23.80 -24.17
CA GLU A 593 -22.82 23.47 -25.27
C GLU A 593 -22.27 22.03 -25.15
N ILE A 594 -23.12 21.04 -25.43
CA ILE A 594 -22.83 19.61 -25.25
C ILE A 594 -21.71 19.13 -26.20
N ASP A 595 -21.82 19.39 -27.50
CA ASP A 595 -20.90 18.85 -28.50
C ASP A 595 -19.46 19.34 -28.31
N LYS A 596 -19.28 20.64 -28.08
CA LYS A 596 -17.95 21.22 -27.81
C LYS A 596 -17.35 20.69 -26.51
N THR A 597 -18.16 20.63 -25.45
CA THR A 597 -17.70 20.11 -24.16
C THR A 597 -17.29 18.65 -24.28
N ARG A 598 -17.99 17.84 -25.09
CA ARG A 598 -17.61 16.44 -25.35
C ARG A 598 -16.22 16.34 -25.99
N VAL A 599 -15.94 17.17 -27.00
CA VAL A 599 -14.60 17.23 -27.63
C VAL A 599 -13.53 17.63 -26.63
N HIS A 600 -13.80 18.61 -25.75
CA HIS A 600 -12.85 19.01 -24.71
C HIS A 600 -12.62 17.91 -23.67
N VAL A 601 -13.66 17.18 -23.27
CA VAL A 601 -13.56 16.04 -22.35
C VAL A 601 -12.68 14.95 -22.96
N ASP A 602 -12.86 14.64 -24.25
CA ASP A 602 -12.01 13.67 -24.96
C ASP A 602 -10.55 14.15 -24.99
N GLU A 603 -10.31 15.44 -25.18
CA GLU A 603 -8.95 16.02 -25.14
C GLU A 603 -8.32 15.98 -23.74
N PHE A 604 -9.08 16.30 -22.69
CA PHE A 604 -8.62 16.19 -21.31
C PHE A 604 -8.24 14.74 -20.97
N ALA A 605 -9.06 13.78 -21.40
CA ALA A 605 -8.75 12.36 -21.25
C ALA A 605 -7.46 11.96 -22.00
N LEU A 606 -7.23 12.50 -23.21
CA LEU A 606 -5.98 12.29 -23.98
C LEU A 606 -4.74 12.88 -23.30
N LYS A 607 -4.90 13.92 -22.48
CA LYS A 607 -3.85 14.49 -21.62
C LYS A 607 -3.65 13.73 -20.30
N GLY A 608 -4.46 12.70 -20.06
CA GLY A 608 -4.39 11.90 -18.84
C GLY A 608 -5.11 12.54 -17.63
N LEU A 609 -5.96 13.53 -17.88
CA LEU A 609 -6.75 14.21 -16.83
C LEU A 609 -8.03 13.41 -16.55
N ARG A 610 -8.37 13.29 -15.27
CA ARG A 610 -9.67 12.77 -14.82
C ARG A 610 -10.73 13.82 -15.10
N THR A 611 -11.75 13.44 -15.86
CA THR A 611 -12.81 14.36 -16.28
C THR A 611 -14.06 14.19 -15.43
N LEU A 612 -14.66 15.31 -15.03
CA LEU A 612 -15.99 15.34 -14.42
C LEU A 612 -16.85 16.38 -15.12
N VAL A 613 -18.06 15.99 -15.50
CA VAL A 613 -19.04 16.90 -16.08
C VAL A 613 -19.89 17.50 -14.95
N VAL A 614 -20.17 18.79 -15.07
CA VAL A 614 -20.97 19.56 -14.10
C VAL A 614 -22.18 20.11 -14.82
N ALA A 615 -23.36 19.86 -14.25
CA ALA A 615 -24.63 20.31 -14.76
C ALA A 615 -25.52 20.84 -13.64
N CYS A 616 -26.52 21.64 -13.98
CA CYS A 616 -27.51 22.12 -13.03
C CYS A 616 -28.94 21.94 -13.54
N ARG A 617 -29.91 22.01 -12.64
CA ARG A 617 -31.32 22.13 -12.99
C ARG A 617 -32.01 23.04 -11.99
N HIS A 618 -32.81 23.97 -12.49
CA HIS A 618 -33.66 24.82 -11.67
C HIS A 618 -35.04 24.17 -11.52
N PHE A 619 -35.58 24.17 -10.31
CA PHE A 619 -36.92 23.63 -10.05
C PHE A 619 -37.93 24.75 -9.85
N ASN A 620 -39.11 24.55 -10.40
CA ASN A 620 -40.29 25.30 -9.97
C ASN A 620 -40.80 24.77 -8.62
N VAL A 621 -41.68 25.54 -7.96
CA VAL A 621 -42.18 25.19 -6.61
C VAL A 621 -42.88 23.82 -6.62
N GLU A 622 -43.78 23.60 -7.58
CA GLU A 622 -44.53 22.35 -7.74
C GLU A 622 -43.64 21.16 -8.06
N GLU A 623 -42.62 21.34 -8.91
CA GLU A 623 -41.68 20.27 -9.26
C GLU A 623 -40.88 19.84 -8.03
N TYR A 624 -40.42 20.79 -7.22
CA TYR A 624 -39.66 20.46 -6.03
C TYR A 624 -40.52 19.78 -4.95
N GLU A 625 -41.77 20.19 -4.75
CA GLU A 625 -42.67 19.54 -3.79
C GLU A 625 -42.88 18.06 -4.13
N GLU A 626 -43.00 17.73 -5.42
CA GLU A 626 -43.08 16.35 -5.88
C GLU A 626 -41.76 15.60 -5.67
N VAL A 627 -40.61 16.26 -5.91
CA VAL A 627 -39.28 15.70 -5.66
C VAL A 627 -39.09 15.38 -4.18
N ASP A 628 -39.40 16.32 -3.28
CA ASP A 628 -39.26 16.17 -1.82
C ASP A 628 -40.17 15.06 -1.30
N ARG A 629 -41.44 15.02 -1.75
CA ARG A 629 -42.39 13.96 -1.40
C ARG A 629 -41.87 12.57 -1.78
N ARG A 630 -41.41 12.39 -3.02
CA ARG A 630 -40.87 11.09 -3.49
C ARG A 630 -39.58 10.70 -2.77
N LEU A 631 -38.69 11.66 -2.51
CA LEU A 631 -37.47 11.42 -1.74
C LEU A 631 -37.79 10.97 -0.32
N HIS A 632 -38.75 11.63 0.34
CA HIS A 632 -39.16 11.28 1.69
C HIS A 632 -39.80 9.89 1.75
N GLU A 633 -40.68 9.57 0.80
CA GLU A 633 -41.29 8.24 0.66
C GLU A 633 -40.24 7.14 0.42
N ALA A 634 -39.27 7.38 -0.47
CA ALA A 634 -38.20 6.42 -0.75
C ALA A 634 -37.27 6.23 0.45
N ARG A 635 -36.91 7.32 1.17
CA ARG A 635 -36.05 7.25 2.37
C ARG A 635 -36.73 6.54 3.55
N SER A 636 -38.05 6.65 3.66
CA SER A 636 -38.85 6.04 4.73
C SER A 636 -39.26 4.60 4.43
N ALA A 637 -38.95 4.08 3.24
CA ALA A 637 -39.29 2.72 2.85
C ALA A 637 -38.48 1.67 3.65
N LEU A 638 -39.18 0.68 4.22
CA LEU A 638 -38.57 -0.42 4.99
C LEU A 638 -38.08 -1.58 4.12
N GLN A 639 -38.56 -1.69 2.88
CA GLN A 639 -38.21 -2.74 1.93
C GLN A 639 -37.78 -2.11 0.60
N GLN A 640 -36.77 -2.68 -0.05
CA GLN A 640 -36.23 -2.24 -1.35
C GLN A 640 -35.87 -0.73 -1.36
N ARG A 641 -35.38 -0.22 -0.22
CA ARG A 641 -35.06 1.20 -0.07
C ARG A 641 -34.06 1.69 -1.10
N GLU A 642 -33.01 0.91 -1.36
CA GLU A 642 -31.96 1.24 -2.33
C GLU A 642 -32.50 1.34 -3.76
N GLU A 643 -33.30 0.35 -4.20
CA GLU A 643 -33.93 0.35 -5.53
C GLU A 643 -34.87 1.55 -5.70
N ARG A 644 -35.72 1.83 -4.71
CA ARG A 644 -36.62 2.99 -4.74
C ARG A 644 -35.87 4.32 -4.76
N LEU A 645 -34.78 4.43 -4.00
CA LEU A 645 -33.92 5.62 -4.04
C LEU A 645 -33.27 5.80 -5.41
N ALA A 646 -32.77 4.72 -6.02
CA ALA A 646 -32.18 4.76 -7.35
C ALA A 646 -33.18 5.21 -8.43
N GLU A 647 -34.44 4.75 -8.35
CA GLU A 647 -35.53 5.21 -9.23
C GLU A 647 -35.83 6.70 -9.04
N VAL A 648 -35.94 7.16 -7.79
CA VAL A 648 -36.21 8.57 -7.49
C VAL A 648 -35.04 9.47 -7.90
N PHE A 649 -33.80 9.05 -7.69
CA PHE A 649 -32.62 9.79 -8.14
C PHE A 649 -32.63 9.93 -9.66
N SER A 650 -32.91 8.83 -10.37
CA SER A 650 -33.04 8.84 -11.83
C SER A 650 -34.18 9.73 -12.33
N PHE A 651 -35.24 9.91 -11.55
CA PHE A 651 -36.33 10.85 -11.87
C PHE A 651 -35.90 12.30 -11.70
N ILE A 652 -35.16 12.62 -10.64
CA ILE A 652 -34.70 13.97 -10.31
C ILE A 652 -33.64 14.45 -11.30
N GLU A 653 -32.70 13.58 -11.65
CA GLU A 653 -31.52 13.88 -12.48
C GLU A 653 -31.78 13.77 -13.99
N LYS A 654 -32.95 14.23 -14.43
CA LYS A 654 -33.28 14.39 -15.84
C LYS A 654 -33.31 15.87 -16.19
N ASP A 655 -33.24 16.16 -17.48
CA ASP A 655 -33.45 17.50 -18.03
C ASP A 655 -32.44 18.52 -17.48
N LEU A 656 -31.18 18.10 -17.43
CA LEU A 656 -30.09 18.89 -16.89
C LEU A 656 -29.62 19.94 -17.92
N GLU A 657 -29.18 21.09 -17.43
CA GLU A 657 -28.46 22.13 -18.18
C GLU A 657 -26.95 21.96 -17.94
N LEU A 658 -26.20 21.71 -19.02
CA LEU A 658 -24.75 21.53 -18.95
C LEU A 658 -24.06 22.86 -18.65
N LEU A 659 -23.28 22.91 -17.56
CA LEU A 659 -22.45 24.06 -17.23
C LEU A 659 -21.05 23.93 -17.82
N GLY A 660 -20.46 22.73 -17.73
CA GLY A 660 -19.10 22.50 -18.19
C GLY A 660 -18.51 21.16 -17.76
N ALA A 661 -17.20 21.03 -17.91
CA ALA A 661 -16.42 19.88 -17.47
C ALA A 661 -15.10 20.32 -16.82
N THR A 662 -14.61 19.56 -15.85
CA THR A 662 -13.33 19.77 -15.15
C THR A 662 -12.33 18.69 -15.55
N GLY A 663 -11.05 19.02 -15.60
CA GLY A 663 -9.91 18.12 -15.77
C GLY A 663 -9.01 18.19 -14.55
N VAL A 664 -8.95 17.10 -13.79
CA VAL A 664 -8.13 16.95 -12.58
C VAL A 664 -6.98 15.98 -12.87
N GLU A 665 -5.76 16.41 -12.61
CA GLU A 665 -4.55 15.61 -12.75
C GLU A 665 -4.25 14.87 -11.44
N ASP A 666 -3.92 13.58 -11.53
CA ASP A 666 -3.27 12.83 -10.46
C ASP A 666 -1.76 13.03 -10.63
N LYS A 667 -1.18 13.92 -9.83
CA LYS A 667 0.19 14.41 -10.03
C LYS A 667 1.19 13.25 -9.90
N LEU A 668 2.03 13.09 -10.91
CA LEU A 668 3.15 12.14 -10.87
C LEU A 668 4.23 12.64 -9.91
N GLN A 669 4.98 11.73 -9.29
CA GLN A 669 6.19 12.12 -8.56
C GLN A 669 7.22 12.76 -9.50
N GLU A 670 8.14 13.54 -8.93
CA GLU A 670 9.22 14.16 -9.69
C GLU A 670 10.04 13.09 -10.45
N LYS A 671 10.35 13.38 -11.72
CA LYS A 671 11.20 12.55 -12.59
C LYS A 671 10.70 11.13 -12.88
N VAL A 672 9.44 10.81 -12.59
CA VAL A 672 8.89 9.45 -12.85
C VAL A 672 9.00 9.09 -14.34
N GLN A 673 8.67 10.03 -15.23
CA GLN A 673 8.74 9.80 -16.67
C GLN A 673 10.17 9.52 -17.13
N GLU A 674 11.13 10.35 -16.72
CA GLU A 674 12.55 10.19 -17.03
C GLU A 674 13.11 8.90 -16.44
N THR A 675 12.64 8.49 -15.26
CA THR A 675 13.05 7.25 -14.60
C THR A 675 12.56 6.03 -15.36
N ILE A 676 11.28 5.98 -15.75
CA ILE A 676 10.72 4.87 -16.55
C ILE A 676 11.43 4.78 -17.91
N GLU A 677 11.72 5.91 -18.55
CA GLU A 677 12.48 5.95 -19.80
C GLU A 677 13.90 5.42 -19.60
N SER A 678 14.59 5.83 -18.54
CA SER A 678 15.94 5.35 -18.21
C SER A 678 15.97 3.85 -17.93
N LEU A 679 14.99 3.32 -17.18
CA LEU A 679 14.83 1.88 -16.94
C LEU A 679 14.62 1.12 -18.25
N ARG A 680 13.78 1.64 -19.14
CA ARG A 680 13.52 1.04 -20.46
C ARG A 680 14.78 1.04 -21.32
N LEU A 681 15.55 2.13 -21.33
CA LEU A 681 16.83 2.22 -22.04
C LEU A 681 17.87 1.25 -21.48
N ALA A 682 17.84 0.99 -20.18
CA ALA A 682 18.65 -0.05 -19.53
C ALA A 682 18.20 -1.49 -19.83
N GLY A 683 17.09 -1.67 -20.58
CA GLY A 683 16.54 -2.98 -20.92
C GLY A 683 15.61 -3.58 -19.86
N ILE A 684 15.23 -2.80 -18.85
CA ILE A 684 14.36 -3.23 -17.75
C ILE A 684 12.90 -3.07 -18.18
N LYS A 685 12.11 -4.13 -18.05
CA LYS A 685 10.67 -4.13 -18.35
C LYS A 685 9.89 -3.69 -17.12
N VAL A 686 9.17 -2.57 -17.23
CA VAL A 686 8.33 -2.03 -16.16
C VAL A 686 6.90 -2.54 -16.31
N TRP A 687 6.34 -3.07 -15.22
CA TRP A 687 4.97 -3.56 -15.13
C TRP A 687 4.25 -2.79 -14.02
N VAL A 688 3.11 -2.20 -14.33
CA VAL A 688 2.32 -1.44 -13.36
C VAL A 688 1.19 -2.33 -12.85
N LEU A 689 1.16 -2.59 -11.55
CA LEU A 689 0.19 -3.49 -10.90
C LEU A 689 -0.68 -2.71 -9.91
N THR A 690 -1.87 -2.25 -10.34
CA THR A 690 -2.71 -1.35 -9.55
C THR A 690 -4.08 -1.94 -9.18
N GLY A 691 -4.61 -1.51 -8.03
CA GLY A 691 -6.00 -1.73 -7.63
C GLY A 691 -7.00 -0.81 -8.34
N ASP A 692 -6.53 0.22 -9.03
CA ASP A 692 -7.36 1.23 -9.66
C ASP A 692 -8.21 0.69 -10.81
N LYS A 693 -9.23 1.47 -11.17
CA LYS A 693 -10.06 1.20 -12.35
C LYS A 693 -9.23 1.30 -13.62
N HIS A 694 -9.70 0.60 -14.64
CA HIS A 694 -9.04 0.48 -15.94
C HIS A 694 -8.72 1.85 -16.56
N GLU A 695 -9.69 2.75 -16.56
CA GLU A 695 -9.59 4.07 -17.20
C GLU A 695 -8.48 4.92 -16.55
N THR A 696 -8.49 5.00 -15.21
CA THR A 696 -7.48 5.72 -14.42
C THR A 696 -6.08 5.13 -14.60
N ALA A 697 -5.98 3.80 -14.59
CA ALA A 697 -4.71 3.10 -14.71
C ALA A 697 -4.05 3.32 -16.09
N VAL A 698 -4.84 3.32 -17.17
CA VAL A 698 -4.37 3.62 -18.52
C VAL A 698 -3.95 5.08 -18.65
N SER A 699 -4.75 6.00 -18.08
CA SER A 699 -4.47 7.43 -18.04
C SER A 699 -3.10 7.72 -17.42
N VAL A 700 -2.84 7.20 -16.22
CA VAL A 700 -1.56 7.38 -15.52
C VAL A 700 -0.41 6.71 -16.28
N SER A 701 -0.63 5.53 -16.86
CA SER A 701 0.40 4.84 -17.67
C SER A 701 0.82 5.64 -18.91
N LEU A 702 -0.10 6.39 -19.52
CA LEU A 702 0.23 7.28 -20.63
C LEU A 702 0.98 8.52 -20.14
N SER A 703 0.54 9.13 -19.02
CA SER A 703 1.17 10.31 -18.44
C SER A 703 2.61 10.05 -18.00
N CYS A 704 2.90 8.90 -17.38
CA CYS A 704 4.24 8.56 -16.92
C CYS A 704 5.17 7.98 -18.02
N GLY A 705 4.71 7.89 -19.27
CA GLY A 705 5.49 7.31 -20.37
C GLY A 705 5.65 5.79 -20.31
N HIS A 706 4.94 5.10 -19.40
CA HIS A 706 4.87 3.64 -19.36
C HIS A 706 4.28 3.10 -20.67
N PHE A 707 3.19 3.69 -21.15
CA PHE A 707 2.71 3.50 -22.52
C PHE A 707 3.08 4.70 -23.39
N HIS A 708 3.70 4.45 -24.55
CA HIS A 708 3.85 5.48 -25.56
C HIS A 708 2.59 5.56 -26.42
N ARG A 709 2.26 6.76 -26.92
CA ARG A 709 1.12 7.00 -27.81
C ARG A 709 1.21 6.23 -29.14
N THR A 710 2.40 5.78 -29.53
CA THR A 710 2.65 4.98 -30.73
C THR A 710 2.58 3.48 -30.50
N MET A 711 2.45 3.02 -29.25
CA MET A 711 2.31 1.59 -28.94
C MET A 711 0.93 1.10 -29.33
N ASN A 712 0.86 -0.14 -29.84
CA ASN A 712 -0.42 -0.82 -29.98
C ASN A 712 -0.83 -1.40 -28.61
N ILE A 713 -1.87 -0.84 -28.00
CA ILE A 713 -2.38 -1.29 -26.70
C ILE A 713 -3.34 -2.47 -26.92
N LEU A 714 -2.98 -3.62 -26.37
CA LEU A 714 -3.74 -4.85 -26.38
C LEU A 714 -4.52 -4.97 -25.07
N GLU A 715 -5.76 -5.46 -25.13
CA GLU A 715 -6.63 -5.55 -23.95
C GLU A 715 -7.10 -6.98 -23.71
N LEU A 716 -6.94 -7.42 -22.46
CA LEU A 716 -7.50 -8.65 -21.89
C LEU A 716 -8.34 -8.27 -20.67
N VAL A 717 -9.51 -7.70 -20.92
CA VAL A 717 -10.42 -7.19 -19.89
C VAL A 717 -11.79 -7.87 -19.97
N GLN A 718 -12.52 -7.89 -18.85
CA GLN A 718 -13.92 -8.33 -18.75
C GLN A 718 -14.22 -9.77 -19.21
N GLN A 719 -13.24 -10.67 -19.17
CA GLN A 719 -13.43 -12.08 -19.53
C GLN A 719 -14.28 -12.80 -18.47
N LYS A 720 -15.29 -13.57 -18.90
CA LYS A 720 -16.24 -14.22 -17.99
C LYS A 720 -16.04 -15.72 -17.85
N SER A 721 -15.33 -16.34 -18.79
CA SER A 721 -15.09 -17.80 -18.79
C SER A 721 -13.68 -18.16 -19.21
N ASP A 722 -13.20 -19.34 -18.78
CA ASP A 722 -11.87 -19.85 -19.12
C ASP A 722 -11.70 -19.99 -20.65
N ASN A 723 -12.73 -20.47 -21.37
CA ASN A 723 -12.68 -20.64 -22.82
C ASN A 723 -12.54 -19.32 -23.57
N GLU A 724 -13.32 -18.30 -23.18
CA GLU A 724 -13.27 -16.95 -23.77
C GLU A 724 -11.88 -16.32 -23.56
N CYS A 725 -11.36 -16.43 -22.33
CA CYS A 725 -10.01 -15.96 -21.99
C CYS A 725 -8.93 -16.66 -22.84
N ALA A 726 -9.03 -17.98 -23.02
CA ALA A 726 -8.09 -18.74 -23.84
C ALA A 726 -8.12 -18.34 -25.32
N GLU A 727 -9.31 -18.13 -25.88
CA GLU A 727 -9.46 -17.67 -27.26
C GLU A 727 -8.89 -16.26 -27.45
N GLN A 728 -9.21 -15.35 -26.54
CA GLN A 728 -8.68 -13.99 -26.58
C GLN A 728 -7.15 -13.98 -26.48
N LEU A 729 -6.56 -14.75 -25.57
CA LEU A 729 -5.10 -14.89 -25.46
C LEU A 729 -4.45 -15.42 -26.75
N ARG A 730 -5.08 -16.40 -27.41
CA ARG A 730 -4.58 -16.92 -28.70
C ARG A 730 -4.68 -15.87 -29.81
N GLN A 731 -5.75 -15.07 -29.82
CA GLN A 731 -5.91 -13.97 -30.77
C GLN A 731 -4.84 -12.89 -30.55
N LEU A 732 -4.61 -12.48 -29.30
CA LEU A 732 -3.57 -11.52 -28.95
C LEU A 732 -2.18 -12.03 -29.34
N ALA A 733 -1.87 -13.29 -29.05
CA ALA A 733 -0.60 -13.92 -29.45
C ALA A 733 -0.41 -14.00 -30.97
N ARG A 734 -1.49 -14.16 -31.75
CA ARG A 734 -1.43 -14.08 -33.23
C ARG A 734 -1.20 -12.65 -33.69
N ARG A 735 -1.96 -11.69 -33.15
CA ARG A 735 -1.85 -10.27 -33.50
C ARG A 735 -0.45 -9.72 -33.26
N ILE A 736 0.19 -10.08 -32.15
CA ILE A 736 1.59 -9.70 -31.86
C ILE A 736 2.56 -10.23 -32.91
N ARG A 737 2.33 -11.46 -33.44
CA ARG A 737 3.19 -12.06 -34.47
C ARG A 737 2.96 -11.47 -35.87
N GLU A 738 1.73 -11.03 -36.14
CA GLU A 738 1.30 -10.53 -37.45
C GLU A 738 1.53 -9.01 -37.59
N ASP A 739 1.51 -8.27 -36.49
CA ASP A 739 1.74 -6.82 -36.49
C ASP A 739 3.17 -6.48 -36.92
N HIS A 740 3.30 -5.54 -37.85
CA HIS A 740 4.59 -4.90 -38.20
C HIS A 740 5.02 -3.81 -37.19
N VAL A 741 4.21 -3.60 -36.14
CA VAL A 741 4.48 -2.62 -35.08
C VAL A 741 5.50 -3.19 -34.10
N ILE A 742 6.53 -2.41 -33.78
CA ILE A 742 7.70 -2.86 -33.00
C ILE A 742 7.38 -2.98 -31.50
N GLN A 743 6.38 -2.26 -30.98
CA GLN A 743 6.10 -2.17 -29.55
C GLN A 743 4.61 -2.32 -29.21
N HIS A 744 4.31 -3.32 -28.39
CA HIS A 744 2.97 -3.60 -27.87
C HIS A 744 2.90 -3.32 -26.37
N GLY A 745 1.80 -2.74 -25.91
CA GLY A 745 1.42 -2.67 -24.51
C GLY A 745 0.28 -3.66 -24.22
N LEU A 746 0.19 -4.19 -23.00
CA LEU A 746 -0.91 -5.05 -22.58
C LEU A 746 -1.63 -4.48 -21.36
N VAL A 747 -2.96 -4.43 -21.41
CA VAL A 747 -3.83 -4.09 -20.26
C VAL A 747 -4.65 -5.31 -19.86
N VAL A 748 -4.62 -5.64 -18.57
CA VAL A 748 -5.31 -6.82 -18.01
C VAL A 748 -6.09 -6.40 -16.76
N ASP A 749 -7.33 -6.87 -16.59
CA ASP A 749 -8.07 -6.68 -15.33
C ASP A 749 -7.94 -7.89 -14.38
N GLY A 750 -8.12 -7.68 -13.08
CA GLY A 750 -7.95 -8.73 -12.07
C GLY A 750 -8.85 -9.96 -12.26
N ALA A 751 -10.03 -9.79 -12.86
CA ALA A 751 -10.94 -10.88 -13.19
C ALA A 751 -10.35 -11.77 -14.31
N SER A 752 -9.99 -11.17 -15.46
CA SER A 752 -9.42 -11.92 -16.58
C SER A 752 -8.05 -12.51 -16.24
N LEU A 753 -7.26 -11.80 -15.43
CA LEU A 753 -5.99 -12.32 -14.92
C LEU A 753 -6.20 -13.61 -14.11
N SER A 754 -7.23 -13.66 -13.26
CA SER A 754 -7.49 -14.87 -12.46
C SER A 754 -7.82 -16.09 -13.33
N LEU A 755 -8.57 -15.89 -14.41
CA LEU A 755 -8.88 -16.93 -15.39
C LEU A 755 -7.62 -17.35 -16.16
N ALA A 756 -6.83 -16.37 -16.62
CA ALA A 756 -5.57 -16.62 -17.31
C ALA A 756 -4.59 -17.43 -16.46
N LEU A 757 -4.46 -17.10 -15.17
CA LEU A 757 -3.59 -17.81 -14.23
C LEU A 757 -4.09 -19.21 -13.84
N ARG A 758 -5.39 -19.49 -13.94
CA ARG A 758 -5.95 -20.79 -13.52
C ARG A 758 -5.66 -21.91 -14.50
N GLY A 759 -5.64 -21.63 -15.80
CA GLY A 759 -5.55 -22.65 -16.86
C GLY A 759 -4.66 -22.31 -18.04
N HIS A 760 -4.21 -21.06 -18.18
CA HIS A 760 -3.57 -20.55 -19.40
C HIS A 760 -2.28 -19.76 -19.13
N GLU A 761 -1.60 -20.02 -18.01
CA GLU A 761 -0.38 -19.32 -17.58
C GLU A 761 0.68 -19.23 -18.67
N LYS A 762 0.91 -20.32 -19.42
CA LYS A 762 1.91 -20.37 -20.49
C LYS A 762 1.59 -19.43 -21.65
N LEU A 763 0.31 -19.39 -22.07
CA LEU A 763 -0.17 -18.50 -23.14
C LEU A 763 -0.12 -17.04 -22.70
N PHE A 764 -0.56 -16.77 -21.47
CA PHE A 764 -0.47 -15.44 -20.88
C PHE A 764 0.98 -14.94 -20.83
N MET A 765 1.91 -15.79 -20.41
CA MET A 765 3.34 -15.47 -20.38
C MET A 765 3.93 -15.23 -21.78
N GLU A 766 3.51 -16.00 -22.80
CA GLU A 766 3.93 -15.76 -24.19
C GLU A 766 3.51 -14.38 -24.69
N VAL A 767 2.27 -13.97 -24.40
CA VAL A 767 1.78 -12.62 -24.74
C VAL A 767 2.58 -11.56 -23.99
N CYS A 768 2.69 -11.67 -22.67
CA CYS A 768 3.34 -10.66 -21.83
C CYS A 768 4.83 -10.47 -22.15
N LYS A 769 5.54 -11.54 -22.54
CA LYS A 769 6.96 -11.45 -22.90
C LYS A 769 7.23 -10.58 -24.13
N ASN A 770 6.30 -10.61 -25.07
CA ASN A 770 6.38 -9.84 -26.31
C ASN A 770 5.82 -8.41 -26.16
N CYS A 771 5.25 -8.07 -25.01
CA CYS A 771 4.86 -6.70 -24.68
C CYS A 771 6.01 -5.98 -23.97
N SER A 772 6.26 -4.72 -24.35
CA SER A 772 7.28 -3.88 -23.72
C SER A 772 6.82 -3.31 -22.37
N ALA A 773 5.50 -3.19 -22.19
CA ALA A 773 4.85 -2.59 -21.04
C ALA A 773 3.57 -3.37 -20.73
N VAL A 774 3.32 -3.64 -19.45
CA VAL A 774 2.14 -4.39 -19.01
C VAL A 774 1.49 -3.65 -17.84
N LEU A 775 0.20 -3.38 -17.97
CA LEU A 775 -0.64 -2.75 -16.96
C LEU A 775 -1.66 -3.76 -16.47
N CYS A 776 -1.66 -4.04 -15.17
CA CYS A 776 -2.71 -4.81 -14.53
C CYS A 776 -3.54 -3.90 -13.63
N CYS A 777 -4.85 -3.87 -13.82
CA CYS A 777 -5.79 -3.02 -13.10
C CYS A 777 -6.79 -3.85 -12.28
N ARG A 778 -7.46 -3.22 -11.31
CA ARG A 778 -8.40 -3.88 -10.37
C ARG A 778 -7.80 -5.12 -9.69
N MET A 779 -6.51 -5.06 -9.35
CA MET A 779 -5.81 -6.16 -8.71
C MET A 779 -6.05 -6.20 -7.20
N ALA A 780 -6.35 -7.39 -6.68
CA ALA A 780 -6.25 -7.66 -5.26
C ALA A 780 -4.77 -7.84 -4.84
N PRO A 781 -4.40 -7.52 -3.58
CA PRO A 781 -3.02 -7.68 -3.08
C PRO A 781 -2.40 -9.06 -3.39
N LEU A 782 -3.14 -10.14 -3.09
CA LEU A 782 -2.68 -11.51 -3.35
C LEU A 782 -2.47 -11.81 -4.85
N GLN A 783 -3.19 -11.13 -5.74
CA GLN A 783 -2.99 -11.28 -7.18
C GLN A 783 -1.68 -10.62 -7.61
N LYS A 784 -1.29 -9.49 -7.02
CA LYS A 784 -0.01 -8.82 -7.33
C LYS A 784 1.16 -9.77 -7.05
N ALA A 785 1.17 -10.39 -5.87
CA ALA A 785 2.17 -11.40 -5.50
C ALA A 785 2.17 -12.63 -6.45
N LYS A 786 0.99 -13.09 -6.90
CA LYS A 786 0.91 -14.20 -7.86
C LYS A 786 1.54 -13.86 -9.21
N VAL A 787 1.37 -12.63 -9.71
CA VAL A 787 2.01 -12.17 -10.96
C VAL A 787 3.53 -12.16 -10.82
N VAL A 788 4.05 -11.62 -9.71
CA VAL A 788 5.49 -11.64 -9.43
C VAL A 788 6.02 -13.08 -9.37
N ARG A 789 5.30 -13.98 -8.68
CA ARG A 789 5.67 -15.38 -8.57
C ARG A 789 5.66 -16.09 -9.92
N LEU A 790 4.70 -15.80 -10.79
CA LEU A 790 4.61 -16.36 -12.13
C LEU A 790 5.87 -16.04 -12.94
N LEU A 791 6.29 -14.76 -12.95
CA LEU A 791 7.51 -14.33 -13.66
C LEU A 791 8.77 -14.93 -13.03
N LYS A 792 8.88 -14.89 -11.70
CA LYS A 792 10.01 -15.44 -10.94
C LYS A 792 10.20 -16.95 -11.12
N THR A 793 9.12 -17.71 -11.26
CA THR A 793 9.15 -19.17 -11.46
C THR A 793 9.14 -19.60 -12.93
N SER A 794 9.12 -18.62 -13.84
CA SER A 794 9.18 -18.89 -15.27
C SER A 794 10.50 -19.57 -15.67
N PRO A 795 10.57 -20.26 -16.83
CA PRO A 795 11.78 -20.96 -17.26
C PRO A 795 13.03 -20.07 -17.38
N GLU A 796 12.85 -18.79 -17.70
CA GLU A 796 13.94 -17.80 -17.81
C GLU A 796 14.47 -17.35 -16.45
N LYS A 797 13.65 -17.45 -15.39
CA LYS A 797 13.97 -17.04 -14.01
C LYS A 797 14.56 -15.61 -13.93
N PRO A 798 13.91 -14.60 -14.52
CA PRO A 798 14.40 -13.23 -14.47
C PRO A 798 14.45 -12.72 -13.03
N ILE A 799 15.40 -11.83 -12.74
CA ILE A 799 15.45 -11.13 -11.46
C ILE A 799 14.38 -10.05 -11.44
N THR A 800 13.59 -10.06 -10.37
CA THR A 800 12.39 -9.24 -10.22
C THR A 800 12.54 -8.28 -9.05
N LEU A 801 12.26 -7.01 -9.30
CA LEU A 801 12.15 -5.97 -8.29
C LEU A 801 10.68 -5.58 -8.15
N ALA A 802 10.22 -5.39 -6.92
CA ALA A 802 8.91 -4.82 -6.63
C ALA A 802 9.08 -3.55 -5.79
N ILE A 803 8.36 -2.50 -6.17
CA ILE A 803 8.29 -1.21 -5.47
C ILE A 803 6.83 -0.85 -5.17
N GLY A 804 6.55 -0.34 -3.98
CA GLY A 804 5.22 0.04 -3.53
C GLY A 804 5.25 0.71 -2.14
N ASP A 805 4.27 1.54 -1.83
CA ASP A 805 4.22 2.39 -0.63
C ASP A 805 3.29 1.87 0.49
N GLY A 806 2.41 0.90 0.19
CA GLY A 806 1.36 0.44 1.09
C GLY A 806 1.42 -1.06 1.47
N ALA A 807 0.63 -1.47 2.47
CA ALA A 807 0.48 -2.88 2.85
C ALA A 807 -0.22 -3.73 1.78
N ASN A 808 -0.90 -3.10 0.81
CA ASN A 808 -1.39 -3.78 -0.39
C ASN A 808 -0.22 -4.36 -1.22
N ASP A 809 0.96 -3.74 -1.14
CA ASP A 809 2.15 -4.09 -1.92
C ASP A 809 3.14 -4.94 -1.15
N VAL A 810 3.04 -5.00 0.18
CA VAL A 810 3.90 -5.85 1.02
C VAL A 810 3.93 -7.31 0.53
N SER A 811 2.81 -7.85 0.06
CA SER A 811 2.78 -9.21 -0.49
C SER A 811 3.56 -9.35 -1.79
N MET A 812 3.56 -8.32 -2.65
CA MET A 812 4.33 -8.22 -3.89
C MET A 812 5.82 -8.02 -3.61
N ILE A 813 6.16 -7.07 -2.73
CA ILE A 813 7.51 -6.72 -2.27
C ILE A 813 8.19 -7.93 -1.63
N GLN A 814 7.49 -8.69 -0.80
CA GLN A 814 8.03 -9.89 -0.16
C GLN A 814 8.26 -11.04 -1.16
N GLU A 815 7.42 -11.18 -2.19
CA GLU A 815 7.55 -12.24 -3.19
C GLU A 815 8.68 -11.97 -4.20
N ALA A 816 8.96 -10.71 -4.53
CA ALA A 816 10.03 -10.32 -5.46
C ALA A 816 11.44 -10.65 -4.94
N HIS A 817 12.42 -10.75 -5.84
CA HIS A 817 13.82 -10.96 -5.46
C HIS A 817 14.40 -9.76 -4.71
N VAL A 818 14.02 -8.55 -5.12
CA VAL A 818 14.32 -7.30 -4.42
C VAL A 818 13.02 -6.57 -4.14
N GLY A 819 12.91 -5.99 -2.95
CA GLY A 819 11.75 -5.19 -2.54
C GLY A 819 12.22 -3.80 -2.14
N ILE A 820 11.57 -2.76 -2.66
CA ILE A 820 11.73 -1.36 -2.27
C ILE A 820 10.38 -0.91 -1.71
N GLU A 821 10.40 -0.27 -0.54
CA GLU A 821 9.24 0.32 0.15
C GLU A 821 9.45 1.83 0.23
#